data_AF-A0AAD6MU94-F1
#
_entry.id   AF-A0AAD6MU94-F1
#
_cell.length_a   1.000
_cell.length_b   1.000
_cell.length_c   1.000
_cell.angle_alpha   90.00
_cell.angle_beta   90.00
_cell.angle_gamma   90.00
#
_symmetry.space_group_name_H-M   'P 1'
#
loop_
_entity.id
_entity.type
_entity.pdbx_description
1 polymer ?
#
loop_
_entity_poly.entity_id
_entity_poly.type
_entity_poly.pdbx_seq_one_letter_code
_entity_poly.pdbx_strand_id
1 'polypeptide(L)'
;MGTRGLDIVRYRGRYYARYHQFDSYYESLGKDVVASIPADPAKYQKWLEKMRAFYAQLEKQLDKEVYEIRDGEKPNKSEFMDLESIPTEIPRLNNIFIEFIYVVDLDREVLTMNHSIHWKLNNIPREDDQWLKGIKNSIYYGEHTVSPDICPEEHLVSVALELPEAKWEFEYDFRMVNPINSIHEPRKAFLTQALASIMSEYEMELIQLGRGWAPDSFPFRELIFAIVSTASGESTFFSLPKQNCHPLKCYFWECNNKHMPRNGGWLDEEWAGESAPLLIFASACHRPGEPAGASPVETTYWMKNVAVHLTLVVDGDAIMRAVKWGLGQGRTHFQVVVISLFDVAFAEVLLGNDKKPFLKVSKGMNLWPLRPEYCQSTHPRERPEAKPGMKVHDRYKKIHVLAGDRGTPEQLRSLFPGLVALVNFFEVAGNRAAAASSTGVFPSELYSRVMDFVDYDTWKASLLASPMTRAPCLRRYKLDDRMTIVGGPFVRLQKVYRRCEKMRILSFDFEDKQSDKILPLACVLDNNDERSVQEWTWMPLVGSDRKALMVDVTIQFKSASELPLDDGGSGNIDPYDHEESDSREYLVSRDEDEEYMDPINWRDERDENDRNENVNESEDENGNSTGNNHETYQSDGDDN
;
A
#
# COMPACT_ATOMS: atom_id res chain seq x y z
N MET A 1 0.88 10.82 29.82
CA MET A 1 0.65 10.55 28.38
C MET A 1 -0.80 10.14 28.24
N GLY A 2 -1.56 10.65 27.28
CA GLY A 2 -2.95 10.22 27.09
C GLY A 2 -3.13 9.36 25.85
N THR A 3 -4.23 8.62 25.83
CA THR A 3 -4.56 7.65 24.77
C THR A 3 -5.19 8.36 23.57
N ARG A 4 -4.64 8.11 22.38
CA ARG A 4 -5.03 8.80 21.15
C ARG A 4 -5.95 7.93 20.32
N GLY A 5 -6.86 8.57 19.59
CA GLY A 5 -7.82 7.84 18.79
C GLY A 5 -8.43 8.63 17.66
N LEU A 6 -9.16 7.91 16.81
CA LEU A 6 -9.89 8.47 15.68
C LEU A 6 -11.38 8.18 15.82
N ASP A 7 -12.19 9.24 15.76
CA ASP A 7 -13.63 9.16 15.51
C ASP A 7 -13.87 9.35 14.01
N ILE A 8 -14.39 8.31 13.36
CA ILE A 8 -14.51 8.24 11.92
C ILE A 8 -15.95 7.96 11.54
N VAL A 9 -16.48 8.77 10.62
CA VAL A 9 -17.71 8.42 9.92
C VAL A 9 -17.34 7.91 8.53
N ARG A 10 -17.93 6.78 8.13
CA ARG A 10 -17.84 6.26 6.76
C ARG A 10 -19.15 6.49 6.03
N TYR A 11 -19.08 7.15 4.88
CA TYR A 11 -20.23 7.43 4.02
C TYR A 11 -19.80 7.37 2.55
N ARG A 12 -20.59 6.65 1.74
CA ARG A 12 -20.29 6.28 0.34
C ARG A 12 -18.86 5.79 0.16
N GLY A 13 -18.41 4.96 1.09
CA GLY A 13 -17.07 4.38 1.10
C GLY A 13 -15.94 5.30 1.58
N ARG A 14 -16.15 6.62 1.69
CA ARG A 14 -15.13 7.58 2.15
C ARG A 14 -15.11 7.69 3.67
N TYR A 15 -13.91 7.85 4.24
CA TYR A 15 -13.67 7.92 5.68
C TYR A 15 -13.39 9.37 6.09
N TYR A 16 -14.24 9.92 6.97
CA TYR A 16 -14.18 11.27 7.50
C TYR A 16 -13.64 11.20 8.93
N ALA A 17 -12.32 11.28 9.08
CA ALA A 17 -11.64 11.03 10.36
C ALA A 17 -11.40 12.33 11.14
N ARG A 18 -11.64 12.29 12.45
CA ARG A 18 -11.29 13.34 13.40
C ARG A 18 -10.36 12.77 14.47
N TYR A 19 -9.34 13.55 14.82
CA TYR A 19 -8.33 13.14 15.79
C TYR A 19 -8.70 13.55 17.21
N HIS A 20 -8.56 12.60 18.13
CA HIS A 20 -8.72 12.78 19.57
C HIS A 20 -7.38 12.52 20.28
N GLN A 21 -6.91 13.51 21.03
CA GLN A 21 -5.58 13.47 21.65
C GLN A 21 -5.53 12.64 22.95
N PHE A 22 -6.64 12.58 23.71
CA PHE A 22 -6.68 12.02 25.06
C PHE A 22 -7.94 11.17 25.28
N ASP A 23 -7.87 10.25 26.25
CA ASP A 23 -8.97 9.42 26.75
C ASP A 23 -9.77 8.68 25.67
N SER A 24 -9.04 8.12 24.70
CA SER A 24 -9.63 7.47 23.53
C SER A 24 -10.04 6.00 23.73
N TYR A 25 -9.83 5.43 24.92
CA TYR A 25 -10.19 4.05 25.26
C TYR A 25 -11.71 3.79 25.18
N TYR A 26 -12.10 2.52 25.18
CA TYR A 26 -13.51 2.12 24.99
C TYR A 26 -14.43 2.70 26.07
N GLU A 27 -13.96 2.81 27.30
CA GLU A 27 -14.68 3.32 28.47
C GLU A 27 -14.93 4.84 28.43
N SER A 28 -14.27 5.58 27.54
CA SER A 28 -14.42 7.03 27.38
C SER A 28 -14.92 7.34 25.97
N LEU A 29 -14.04 7.61 25.00
CA LEU A 29 -14.46 7.96 23.64
C LEU A 29 -15.38 6.89 23.02
N GLY A 30 -15.14 5.61 23.28
CA GLY A 30 -16.02 4.54 22.82
C GLY A 30 -17.44 4.64 23.40
N LYS A 31 -17.59 4.97 24.68
CA LYS A 31 -18.89 5.24 25.32
C LYS A 31 -19.57 6.45 24.67
N ASP A 32 -18.84 7.52 24.40
CA ASP A 32 -19.38 8.72 23.75
C ASP A 32 -19.89 8.42 22.34
N VAL A 33 -19.14 7.65 21.55
CA VAL A 33 -19.56 7.21 20.21
C VAL A 33 -20.82 6.36 20.30
N VAL A 34 -20.88 5.35 21.20
CA VAL A 34 -22.05 4.50 21.39
C VAL A 34 -23.28 5.29 21.86
N ALA A 35 -23.08 6.28 22.74
CA ALA A 35 -24.14 7.16 23.25
C ALA A 35 -24.67 8.12 22.17
N SER A 36 -23.83 8.52 21.22
CA SER A 36 -24.24 9.39 20.10
C SER A 36 -25.23 8.72 19.13
N ILE A 37 -25.27 7.38 19.11
CA ILE A 37 -26.14 6.56 18.26
C ILE A 37 -27.44 6.24 19.03
N PRO A 38 -28.61 6.72 18.57
CA PRO A 38 -29.86 6.52 19.31
C PRO A 38 -30.28 5.04 19.40
N ALA A 39 -30.75 4.60 20.57
CA ALA A 39 -31.27 3.25 20.78
C ALA A 39 -32.75 3.09 20.36
N ASP A 40 -33.55 4.15 20.48
CA ASP A 40 -34.96 4.11 20.06
C ASP A 40 -35.05 4.02 18.52
N PRO A 41 -35.77 3.02 17.95
CA PRO A 41 -35.79 2.80 16.51
C PRO A 41 -36.26 4.01 15.70
N ALA A 42 -37.24 4.78 16.19
CA ALA A 42 -37.75 5.95 15.47
C ALA A 42 -36.77 7.13 15.51
N LYS A 43 -36.10 7.35 16.65
CA LYS A 43 -35.02 8.33 16.76
C LYS A 43 -33.79 7.92 15.96
N TYR A 44 -33.47 6.63 15.93
CA TYR A 44 -32.36 6.06 15.16
C TYR A 44 -32.53 6.35 13.67
N GLN A 45 -33.71 6.07 13.11
CA GLN A 45 -33.97 6.33 11.68
C GLN A 45 -33.84 7.83 11.34
N LYS A 46 -34.43 8.71 12.16
CA LYS A 46 -34.29 10.17 11.97
C LYS A 46 -32.84 10.64 12.08
N TRP A 47 -32.08 10.08 13.01
CA TRP A 47 -30.66 10.38 13.17
C TRP A 47 -29.86 9.91 11.95
N LEU A 48 -30.10 8.69 11.47
CA LEU A 48 -29.42 8.12 10.31
C LEU A 48 -29.67 8.93 9.04
N GLU A 49 -30.93 9.31 8.79
CA GLU A 49 -31.30 10.20 7.69
C GLU A 49 -30.59 11.56 7.78
N LYS A 50 -30.57 12.16 8.98
CA LYS A 50 -29.88 13.43 9.23
C LYS A 50 -28.37 13.32 8.99
N MET A 51 -27.74 12.26 9.47
CA MET A 51 -26.30 12.02 9.30
C MET A 51 -25.94 11.80 7.84
N ARG A 52 -26.68 10.94 7.13
CA ARG A 52 -26.49 10.72 5.68
C ARG A 52 -26.67 12.02 4.89
N ALA A 53 -27.67 12.84 5.22
CA ALA A 53 -27.88 14.13 4.57
C ALA A 53 -26.73 15.12 4.81
N PHE A 54 -26.21 15.19 6.04
CA PHE A 54 -25.06 16.01 6.39
C PHE A 54 -23.82 15.60 5.59
N TYR A 55 -23.45 14.31 5.61
CA TYR A 55 -22.27 13.82 4.89
C TYR A 55 -22.44 13.87 3.37
N ALA A 56 -23.66 13.75 2.84
CA ALA A 56 -23.93 14.00 1.42
C ALA A 56 -23.71 15.46 1.01
N GLN A 57 -24.02 16.42 1.89
CA GLN A 57 -23.71 17.84 1.64
C GLN A 57 -22.20 18.09 1.72
N LEU A 58 -21.54 17.53 2.74
CA LEU A 58 -20.10 17.64 2.93
C LEU A 58 -19.32 17.04 1.75
N GLU A 59 -19.74 15.87 1.26
CA GLU A 59 -19.19 15.22 0.07
C GLU A 59 -19.27 16.14 -1.16
N LYS A 60 -20.42 16.78 -1.40
CA LYS A 60 -20.59 17.72 -2.51
C LYS A 60 -19.69 18.95 -2.39
N GLN A 61 -19.48 19.45 -1.17
CA GLN A 61 -18.58 20.57 -0.94
C GLN A 61 -17.12 20.16 -1.18
N LEU A 62 -16.68 19.02 -0.65
CA LEU A 62 -15.35 18.47 -0.92
C LEU A 62 -15.12 18.23 -2.41
N ASP A 63 -16.12 17.69 -3.11
CA ASP A 63 -16.06 17.45 -4.55
C ASP A 63 -15.77 18.75 -5.32
N LYS A 64 -16.55 19.79 -5.04
CA LYS A 64 -16.44 21.09 -5.68
C LYS A 64 -15.18 21.87 -5.32
N GLU A 65 -14.75 21.80 -4.06
CA GLU A 65 -13.71 22.71 -3.52
C GLU A 65 -12.33 22.07 -3.38
N VAL A 66 -12.25 20.74 -3.40
CA VAL A 66 -11.02 19.99 -3.12
C VAL A 66 -10.72 18.93 -4.19
N TYR A 67 -11.69 18.09 -4.56
CA TYR A 67 -11.43 16.97 -5.46
C TYR A 67 -11.43 17.35 -6.95
N GLU A 68 -12.35 18.21 -7.39
CA GLU A 68 -12.42 18.64 -8.78
C GLU A 68 -11.25 19.60 -9.09
N ILE A 69 -10.34 19.15 -9.95
CA ILE A 69 -9.15 19.88 -10.34
C ILE A 69 -9.49 20.80 -11.52
N ARG A 70 -9.31 22.11 -11.33
CA ARG A 70 -9.51 23.13 -12.35
C ARG A 70 -8.22 23.91 -12.56
N ASP A 71 -7.87 24.16 -13.82
CA ASP A 71 -6.64 24.85 -14.17
C ASP A 71 -6.61 26.26 -13.56
N GLY A 72 -5.54 26.58 -12.83
CA GLY A 72 -5.36 27.88 -12.16
C GLY A 72 -6.12 28.05 -10.84
N GLU A 73 -6.91 27.07 -10.40
CA GLU A 73 -7.61 27.10 -9.11
C GLU A 73 -6.88 26.24 -8.07
N LYS A 74 -6.71 26.78 -6.85
CA LYS A 74 -6.16 26.03 -5.71
C LYS A 74 -7.29 25.43 -4.89
N PRO A 75 -7.13 24.21 -4.35
CA PRO A 75 -8.17 23.59 -3.54
C PRO A 75 -8.37 24.38 -2.24
N ASN A 76 -9.62 24.71 -1.92
CA ASN A 76 -9.97 25.38 -0.68
C ASN A 76 -10.16 24.33 0.44
N LYS A 77 -9.16 24.24 1.32
CA LYS A 77 -9.15 23.26 2.42
C LYS A 77 -9.56 23.86 3.77
N SER A 78 -9.75 25.17 3.83
CA SER A 78 -9.97 25.90 5.08
C SER A 78 -11.25 25.50 5.80
N GLU A 79 -12.27 25.03 5.08
CA GLU A 79 -13.54 24.56 5.64
C GLU A 79 -13.48 23.13 6.22
N PHE A 80 -12.37 22.40 6.00
CA PHE A 80 -12.22 20.99 6.38
C PHE A 80 -11.10 20.77 7.40
N MET A 81 -10.72 21.82 8.13
CA MET A 81 -9.63 21.79 9.11
C MET A 81 -9.96 20.96 10.36
N ASP A 82 -11.23 20.59 10.56
CA ASP A 82 -11.65 19.67 11.63
C ASP A 82 -11.34 18.20 11.32
N LEU A 83 -11.06 17.87 10.04
CA LEU A 83 -10.69 16.54 9.61
C LEU A 83 -9.18 16.33 9.74
N GLU A 84 -8.79 15.16 10.25
CA GLU A 84 -7.40 14.75 10.35
C GLU A 84 -6.75 14.65 8.96
N SER A 85 -7.51 14.16 7.99
CA SER A 85 -7.09 14.07 6.59
C SER A 85 -8.27 14.27 5.64
N ILE A 86 -7.97 14.60 4.38
CA ILE A 86 -9.00 14.66 3.35
C ILE A 86 -9.63 13.27 3.21
N PRO A 87 -10.97 13.15 3.22
CA PRO A 87 -11.63 11.87 3.12
C PRO A 87 -11.20 11.08 1.87
N THR A 88 -11.05 9.79 2.02
CA THR A 88 -10.75 8.88 0.91
C THR A 88 -11.28 7.49 1.25
N GLU A 89 -11.41 6.64 0.24
CA GLU A 89 -11.74 5.22 0.43
C GLU A 89 -10.51 4.38 0.87
N ILE A 90 -9.29 4.94 0.82
CA ILE A 90 -8.04 4.36 1.37
C ILE A 90 -7.44 5.31 2.43
N PRO A 91 -7.97 5.32 3.66
CA PRO A 91 -7.73 6.40 4.64
C PRO A 91 -6.36 6.48 5.31
N ARG A 92 -5.46 5.50 5.11
CA ARG A 92 -4.12 5.47 5.73
C ARG A 92 -4.15 5.68 7.26
N LEU A 93 -4.99 4.91 7.94
CA LEU A 93 -5.33 5.14 9.36
C LEU A 93 -4.20 4.78 10.35
N ASN A 94 -3.15 4.10 9.86
CA ASN A 94 -2.05 3.62 10.68
C ASN A 94 -0.98 4.71 10.85
N ASN A 95 -1.31 5.76 11.59
CA ASN A 95 -0.32 6.70 12.12
C ASN A 95 0.27 6.11 13.42
N ILE A 96 1.58 6.32 13.63
CA ILE A 96 2.46 5.69 14.64
C ILE A 96 2.04 5.86 16.11
N PHE A 97 0.89 6.46 16.36
CA PHE A 97 0.42 6.86 17.68
C PHE A 97 -1.09 6.67 17.90
N ILE A 98 -1.85 6.16 16.94
CA ILE A 98 -3.29 5.92 17.12
C ILE A 98 -3.50 4.57 17.79
N GLU A 99 -4.20 4.59 18.92
CA GLU A 99 -4.41 3.40 19.76
C GLU A 99 -5.86 2.89 19.66
N PHE A 100 -6.82 3.80 19.44
CA PHE A 100 -8.24 3.47 19.33
C PHE A 100 -8.88 4.08 18.08
N ILE A 101 -9.65 3.28 17.34
CA ILE A 101 -10.32 3.69 16.10
C ILE A 101 -11.79 3.30 16.19
N TYR A 102 -12.67 4.26 15.96
CA TYR A 102 -14.12 4.10 15.92
C TYR A 102 -14.61 4.49 14.54
N VAL A 103 -15.26 3.56 13.83
CA VAL A 103 -15.84 3.81 12.50
C VAL A 103 -17.34 3.61 12.53
N VAL A 104 -18.09 4.69 12.44
CA VAL A 104 -19.54 4.67 12.22
C VAL A 104 -19.80 4.60 10.71
N ASP A 105 -20.08 3.40 10.20
CA ASP A 105 -20.40 3.16 8.81
C ASP A 105 -21.90 3.38 8.56
N LEU A 106 -22.22 4.51 7.93
CA LEU A 106 -23.60 4.88 7.61
C LEU A 106 -24.14 4.15 6.39
N ASP A 107 -23.29 3.56 5.54
CA ASP A 107 -23.71 2.83 4.34
C ASP A 107 -24.21 1.43 4.73
N ARG A 108 -23.48 0.79 5.65
CA ARG A 108 -23.76 -0.58 6.11
C ARG A 108 -24.46 -0.66 7.45
N GLU A 109 -24.65 0.49 8.11
CA GLU A 109 -25.23 0.61 9.43
C GLU A 109 -24.46 -0.19 10.50
N VAL A 110 -23.12 -0.05 10.49
CA VAL A 110 -22.19 -0.78 11.38
C VAL A 110 -21.33 0.19 12.19
N LEU A 111 -21.14 -0.08 13.48
CA LEU A 111 -20.07 0.51 14.27
C LEU A 111 -18.90 -0.47 14.33
N THR A 112 -17.76 -0.08 13.78
CA THR A 112 -16.52 -0.85 13.85
C THR A 112 -15.56 -0.24 14.86
N MET A 113 -15.02 -1.05 15.78
CA MET A 113 -13.99 -0.62 16.73
C MET A 113 -12.69 -1.40 16.47
N ASN A 114 -11.56 -0.68 16.38
CA ASN A 114 -10.22 -1.23 16.09
C ASN A 114 -10.23 -2.27 14.96
N HIS A 115 -10.98 -1.98 13.91
CA HIS A 115 -11.15 -2.79 12.68
C HIS A 115 -11.70 -4.22 12.85
N SER A 116 -11.87 -4.72 14.07
CA SER A 116 -12.10 -6.14 14.37
C SER A 116 -13.40 -6.42 15.14
N ILE A 117 -14.02 -5.39 15.71
CA ILE A 117 -15.29 -5.51 16.42
C ILE A 117 -16.36 -4.81 15.58
N HIS A 118 -17.44 -5.49 15.24
CA HIS A 118 -18.46 -4.99 14.32
C HIS A 118 -19.86 -5.12 14.92
N TRP A 119 -20.40 -4.01 15.41
CA TRP A 119 -21.76 -3.93 15.98
C TRP A 119 -22.76 -3.41 14.95
N LYS A 120 -23.97 -3.97 14.95
CA LYS A 120 -25.10 -3.35 14.23
C LYS A 120 -25.48 -2.04 14.92
N LEU A 121 -25.50 -0.92 14.21
CA LEU A 121 -25.79 0.40 14.81
C LEU A 121 -27.15 0.45 15.51
N ASN A 122 -28.16 -0.21 14.92
CA ASN A 122 -29.51 -0.26 15.45
C ASN A 122 -29.70 -1.25 16.62
N ASN A 123 -28.69 -2.06 16.96
CA ASN A 123 -28.81 -3.14 17.94
C ASN A 123 -27.55 -3.32 18.81
N ILE A 124 -26.94 -2.22 19.25
CA ILE A 124 -25.80 -2.25 20.20
C ILE A 124 -26.32 -2.62 21.61
N PRO A 125 -25.74 -3.62 22.30
CA PRO A 125 -26.19 -4.07 23.62
C PRO A 125 -25.72 -3.12 24.73
N ARG A 126 -26.55 -2.11 25.03
CA ARG A 126 -26.21 -1.01 25.96
C ARG A 126 -26.53 -1.30 27.43
N GLU A 127 -27.39 -2.28 27.71
CA GLU A 127 -27.77 -2.64 29.08
C GLU A 127 -26.53 -3.10 29.85
N ASP A 128 -26.31 -2.52 31.03
CA ASP A 128 -25.15 -2.79 31.90
C ASP A 128 -23.78 -2.75 31.19
N ASP A 129 -23.60 -1.90 30.18
CA ASP A 129 -22.37 -1.83 29.36
C ASP A 129 -21.98 -3.20 28.76
N GLN A 130 -22.95 -4.04 28.40
CA GLN A 130 -22.71 -5.39 27.87
C GLN A 130 -21.83 -5.37 26.61
N TRP A 131 -21.99 -4.39 25.71
CA TRP A 131 -21.14 -4.22 24.54
C TRP A 131 -19.65 -4.11 24.91
N LEU A 132 -19.34 -3.38 25.97
CA LEU A 132 -17.98 -3.15 26.45
C LEU A 132 -17.44 -4.40 27.13
N LYS A 133 -18.23 -4.99 28.05
CA LYS A 133 -17.88 -6.23 28.76
C LYS A 133 -17.62 -7.40 27.80
N GLY A 134 -18.32 -7.40 26.66
CA GLY A 134 -18.21 -8.42 25.63
C GLY A 134 -16.91 -8.35 24.82
N ILE A 135 -16.19 -7.22 24.80
CA ILE A 135 -14.92 -7.10 24.08
C ILE A 135 -13.84 -7.89 24.83
N LYS A 136 -13.15 -8.78 24.13
CA LYS A 136 -12.11 -9.65 24.68
C LYS A 136 -10.93 -9.77 23.71
N ASN A 137 -9.78 -10.18 24.25
CA ASN A 137 -8.63 -10.52 23.44
C ASN A 137 -8.90 -11.79 22.61
N SER A 138 -8.48 -11.75 21.36
CA SER A 138 -8.48 -12.91 20.47
C SER A 138 -7.30 -13.84 20.78
N ILE A 139 -7.37 -15.10 20.34
CA ILE A 139 -6.19 -15.96 20.22
C ILE A 139 -5.15 -15.40 19.24
N TYR A 140 -5.50 -14.40 18.44
CA TYR A 140 -4.57 -13.67 17.58
C TYR A 140 -4.04 -12.44 18.32
N TYR A 141 -2.72 -12.37 18.45
CA TYR A 141 -2.04 -11.33 19.21
C TYR A 141 -2.38 -9.94 18.67
N GLY A 142 -2.74 -9.01 19.58
CA GLY A 142 -3.10 -7.63 19.25
C GLY A 142 -4.49 -7.46 18.62
N GLU A 143 -5.27 -8.52 18.44
CA GLU A 143 -6.62 -8.45 17.90
C GLU A 143 -7.68 -8.62 19.00
N HIS A 144 -8.82 -7.96 18.80
CA HIS A 144 -9.98 -8.10 19.66
C HIS A 144 -11.06 -8.95 19.00
N THR A 145 -11.90 -9.53 19.84
CA THR A 145 -13.11 -10.26 19.46
C THR A 145 -14.24 -9.91 20.43
N VAL A 146 -15.42 -10.49 20.19
CA VAL A 146 -16.57 -10.39 21.08
C VAL A 146 -16.86 -11.76 21.67
N SER A 147 -17.02 -11.84 22.99
CA SER A 147 -17.32 -13.08 23.70
C SER A 147 -18.75 -13.57 23.37
N PRO A 148 -18.93 -14.85 22.99
CA PRO A 148 -20.26 -15.41 22.73
C PRO A 148 -21.06 -15.64 24.01
N ASP A 149 -20.36 -15.76 25.14
CA ASP A 149 -20.96 -15.95 26.46
C ASP A 149 -21.61 -14.66 26.99
N ILE A 150 -21.12 -13.50 26.52
CA ILE A 150 -21.60 -12.18 26.95
C ILE A 150 -22.55 -11.57 25.93
N CYS A 151 -22.20 -11.55 24.65
CA CYS A 151 -22.99 -10.88 23.61
C CYS A 151 -23.49 -11.89 22.58
N PRO A 152 -24.81 -12.03 22.36
CA PRO A 152 -25.36 -12.87 21.29
C PRO A 152 -25.05 -12.37 19.86
N GLU A 153 -25.23 -13.26 18.88
CA GLU A 153 -24.94 -12.99 17.46
C GLU A 153 -25.83 -11.91 16.83
N GLU A 154 -27.03 -11.70 17.38
CA GLU A 154 -27.98 -10.71 16.85
C GLU A 154 -27.46 -9.27 16.89
N HIS A 155 -26.48 -8.97 17.76
CA HIS A 155 -25.84 -7.66 17.88
C HIS A 155 -24.66 -7.46 16.91
N LEU A 156 -24.13 -8.55 16.37
CA LEU A 156 -22.92 -8.56 15.54
C LEU A 156 -23.26 -8.63 14.05
N VAL A 157 -22.31 -8.21 13.23
CA VAL A 157 -22.41 -8.23 11.77
C VAL A 157 -21.03 -8.41 11.15
N SER A 158 -20.97 -9.01 9.97
CA SER A 158 -19.72 -9.08 9.19
C SER A 158 -19.69 -7.91 8.21
N VAL A 159 -18.54 -7.23 8.11
CA VAL A 159 -18.31 -6.24 7.05
C VAL A 159 -17.59 -6.87 5.84
N ALA A 160 -17.14 -8.12 5.95
CA ALA A 160 -16.54 -8.86 4.87
C ALA A 160 -17.59 -9.28 3.83
N LEU A 161 -17.23 -9.13 2.55
CA LEU A 161 -18.01 -9.66 1.45
C LEU A 161 -17.87 -11.19 1.44
N GLU A 162 -18.99 -11.88 1.23
CA GLU A 162 -18.99 -13.34 1.07
C GLU A 162 -18.12 -13.74 -0.14
N LEU A 163 -17.24 -14.72 0.08
CA LEU A 163 -16.45 -15.30 -1.00
C LEU A 163 -17.24 -16.48 -1.59
N PRO A 164 -17.57 -16.44 -2.89
CA PRO A 164 -18.17 -17.61 -3.53
C PRO A 164 -17.19 -18.79 -3.52
N GLU A 165 -17.73 -20.00 -3.51
CA GLU A 165 -16.92 -21.20 -3.67
C GLU A 165 -16.29 -21.22 -5.07
N ALA A 166 -14.97 -21.40 -5.14
CA ALA A 166 -14.22 -21.39 -6.39
C ALA A 166 -14.57 -22.61 -7.27
N LYS A 167 -15.01 -22.36 -8.50
CA LYS A 167 -15.35 -23.42 -9.48
C LYS A 167 -14.36 -23.45 -10.63
N TRP A 168 -13.76 -24.61 -10.88
CA TRP A 168 -12.77 -24.79 -11.95
C TRP A 168 -13.35 -25.54 -13.14
N GLU A 169 -14.51 -25.08 -13.60
CA GLU A 169 -15.22 -25.63 -14.76
C GLU A 169 -15.14 -24.64 -15.93
N PHE A 170 -15.02 -25.16 -17.15
CA PHE A 170 -14.89 -24.36 -18.36
C PHE A 170 -15.84 -24.87 -19.44
N GLU A 171 -16.51 -23.94 -20.13
CA GLU A 171 -17.40 -24.25 -21.26
C GLU A 171 -16.62 -24.63 -22.52
N TYR A 172 -15.41 -24.09 -22.69
CA TYR A 172 -14.54 -24.34 -23.84
C TYR A 172 -13.50 -25.40 -23.54
N ASP A 173 -13.00 -26.05 -24.59
CA ASP A 173 -11.86 -26.95 -24.48
C ASP A 173 -10.66 -26.21 -23.89
N PHE A 174 -10.05 -26.81 -22.88
CA PHE A 174 -8.95 -26.19 -22.16
C PHE A 174 -7.83 -27.18 -21.83
N ARG A 175 -6.66 -26.62 -21.56
CA ARG A 175 -5.57 -27.34 -20.89
C ARG A 175 -5.02 -26.52 -19.74
N MET A 176 -4.73 -27.21 -18.64
CA MET A 176 -4.04 -26.59 -17.52
C MET A 176 -2.55 -26.45 -17.83
N VAL A 177 -1.97 -25.30 -17.49
CA VAL A 177 -0.56 -24.97 -17.67
C VAL A 177 0.00 -24.29 -16.42
N ASN A 178 1.31 -24.38 -16.22
CA ASN A 178 1.99 -23.69 -15.15
C ASN A 178 2.60 -22.38 -15.66
N PRO A 179 2.35 -21.24 -15.00
CA PRO A 179 2.99 -19.98 -15.34
C PRO A 179 4.50 -20.04 -15.14
N ILE A 180 5.24 -19.29 -15.96
CA ILE A 180 6.68 -19.11 -15.80
C ILE A 180 6.92 -18.19 -14.60
N ASN A 181 7.77 -18.62 -13.67
CA ASN A 181 8.11 -17.89 -12.45
C ASN A 181 9.60 -17.54 -12.36
N SER A 182 10.25 -17.27 -13.51
CA SER A 182 11.66 -16.85 -13.55
C SER A 182 11.81 -15.39 -13.13
N ILE A 183 12.81 -15.09 -12.31
CA ILE A 183 13.06 -13.73 -11.78
C ILE A 183 14.50 -13.24 -12.02
N HIS A 184 15.38 -14.06 -12.58
CA HIS A 184 16.83 -13.77 -12.66
C HIS A 184 17.21 -12.69 -13.68
N GLU A 185 16.27 -12.11 -14.42
CA GLU A 185 16.55 -10.97 -15.28
C GLU A 185 16.40 -9.66 -14.49
N PRO A 186 17.32 -8.68 -14.66
CA PRO A 186 17.36 -7.49 -13.81
C PRO A 186 16.02 -6.73 -13.77
N ARG A 187 15.38 -6.55 -14.94
CA ARG A 187 14.06 -5.95 -15.04
C ARG A 187 12.99 -6.71 -14.26
N LYS A 188 12.97 -8.04 -14.34
CA LYS A 188 11.96 -8.88 -13.68
C LYS A 188 12.10 -8.80 -12.17
N ALA A 189 13.33 -8.90 -11.66
CA ALA A 189 13.63 -8.73 -10.25
C ALA A 189 13.25 -7.33 -9.75
N PHE A 190 13.63 -6.28 -10.48
CA PHE A 190 13.30 -4.91 -10.12
C PHE A 190 11.78 -4.66 -10.06
N LEU A 191 11.04 -5.07 -11.10
CA LEU A 191 9.58 -4.89 -11.12
C LEU A 191 8.89 -5.72 -10.05
N THR A 192 9.37 -6.94 -9.77
CA THR A 192 8.83 -7.76 -8.68
C THR A 192 9.09 -7.10 -7.32
N GLN A 193 10.28 -6.54 -7.10
CA GLN A 193 10.61 -5.79 -5.90
C GLN A 193 9.71 -4.56 -5.75
N ALA A 194 9.50 -3.80 -6.81
CA ALA A 194 8.60 -2.65 -6.83
C ALA A 194 7.15 -3.04 -6.47
N LEU A 195 6.64 -4.13 -7.06
CA LEU A 195 5.33 -4.67 -6.73
C LEU A 195 5.23 -5.13 -5.27
N ALA A 196 6.27 -5.79 -4.76
CA ALA A 196 6.31 -6.19 -3.37
C ALA A 196 6.29 -4.96 -2.44
N SER A 197 7.04 -3.89 -2.77
CA SER A 197 7.01 -2.63 -2.02
C SER A 197 5.60 -2.01 -2.01
N ILE A 198 4.88 -2.02 -3.14
CA ILE A 198 3.48 -1.58 -3.20
C ILE A 198 2.61 -2.39 -2.24
N MET A 199 2.70 -3.73 -2.29
CA MET A 199 1.88 -4.60 -1.44
C MET A 199 2.18 -4.38 0.05
N SER A 200 3.45 -4.16 0.42
CA SER A 200 3.84 -3.92 1.80
C SER A 200 3.39 -2.57 2.33
N GLU A 201 3.40 -1.52 1.52
CA GLU A 201 2.96 -0.19 1.97
C GLU A 201 1.46 -0.19 2.30
N TYR A 202 0.65 -0.92 1.52
CA TYR A 202 -0.81 -1.02 1.73
C TYR A 202 -1.24 -2.27 2.50
N GLU A 203 -0.30 -2.96 3.15
CA GLU A 203 -0.55 -4.22 3.85
C GLU A 203 -1.60 -4.04 4.96
N MET A 204 -1.46 -2.97 5.74
CA MET A 204 -2.34 -2.73 6.88
C MET A 204 -3.76 -2.37 6.43
N GLU A 205 -3.93 -1.55 5.39
CA GLU A 205 -5.23 -1.25 4.80
C GLU A 205 -5.90 -2.51 4.26
N LEU A 206 -5.14 -3.41 3.65
CA LEU A 206 -5.65 -4.69 3.14
C LEU A 206 -6.06 -5.64 4.28
N ILE A 207 -5.28 -5.71 5.36
CA ILE A 207 -5.65 -6.46 6.56
C ILE A 207 -6.93 -5.90 7.17
N GLN A 208 -6.99 -4.59 7.37
CA GLN A 208 -8.09 -3.94 8.07
C GLN A 208 -9.37 -3.94 7.24
N LEU A 209 -9.28 -3.61 5.95
CA LEU A 209 -10.42 -3.22 5.10
C LEU A 209 -10.62 -4.13 3.88
N GLY A 210 -9.61 -4.89 3.46
CA GLY A 210 -9.57 -5.56 2.16
C GLY A 210 -10.75 -6.50 1.89
N ARG A 211 -11.27 -7.21 2.91
CA ARG A 211 -12.44 -8.09 2.73
C ARG A 211 -13.76 -7.33 2.55
N GLY A 212 -13.79 -6.04 2.86
CA GLY A 212 -14.95 -5.18 2.63
C GLY A 212 -15.02 -4.58 1.22
N TRP A 213 -14.00 -4.75 0.38
CA TRP A 213 -13.92 -4.12 -0.95
C TRP A 213 -14.41 -5.03 -2.06
N ALA A 214 -15.36 -4.52 -2.85
CA ALA A 214 -15.88 -5.21 -4.03
C ALA A 214 -14.96 -4.95 -5.25
N PRO A 215 -14.97 -5.80 -6.29
CA PRO A 215 -14.10 -5.60 -7.45
C PRO A 215 -14.32 -4.27 -8.20
N ASP A 216 -15.51 -3.69 -8.07
CA ASP A 216 -15.91 -2.40 -8.63
C ASP A 216 -15.77 -1.23 -7.63
N SER A 217 -15.31 -1.47 -6.40
CA SER A 217 -15.01 -0.39 -5.46
C SER A 217 -13.71 0.32 -5.87
N PHE A 218 -13.66 1.63 -5.66
CA PHE A 218 -12.49 2.44 -5.97
C PHE A 218 -11.17 1.88 -5.41
N PRO A 219 -11.05 1.50 -4.12
CA PRO A 219 -9.78 1.03 -3.58
C PRO A 219 -9.30 -0.28 -4.20
N PHE A 220 -10.23 -1.17 -4.56
CA PHE A 220 -9.91 -2.42 -5.24
C PHE A 220 -9.34 -2.12 -6.64
N ARG A 221 -10.05 -1.29 -7.42
CA ARG A 221 -9.64 -0.94 -8.78
C ARG A 221 -8.31 -0.22 -8.81
N GLU A 222 -8.10 0.78 -7.96
CA GLU A 222 -6.85 1.56 -7.90
C GLU A 222 -5.65 0.66 -7.59
N LEU A 223 -5.74 -0.17 -6.55
CA LEU A 223 -4.62 -1.03 -6.14
C LEU A 223 -4.28 -2.09 -7.18
N ILE A 224 -5.29 -2.80 -7.71
CA ILE A 224 -5.07 -3.79 -8.76
C ILE A 224 -4.54 -3.14 -10.03
N PHE A 225 -5.05 -1.97 -10.41
CA PHE A 225 -4.54 -1.24 -11.56
C PHE A 225 -3.08 -0.82 -11.38
N ALA A 226 -2.67 -0.40 -10.18
CA ALA A 226 -1.27 -0.09 -9.89
C ALA A 226 -0.37 -1.32 -10.00
N ILE A 227 -0.80 -2.47 -9.47
CA ILE A 227 -0.09 -3.76 -9.59
C ILE A 227 0.05 -4.17 -11.06
N VAL A 228 -1.04 -4.14 -11.82
CA VAL A 228 -1.06 -4.51 -13.23
C VAL A 228 -0.23 -3.54 -14.09
N SER A 229 -0.32 -2.25 -13.84
CA SER A 229 0.47 -1.22 -14.55
C SER A 229 1.96 -1.40 -14.30
N THR A 230 2.35 -1.70 -13.06
CA THR A 230 3.76 -1.91 -12.69
C THR A 230 4.28 -3.22 -13.27
N ALA A 231 3.52 -4.31 -13.17
CA ALA A 231 3.91 -5.60 -13.72
C ALA A 231 4.03 -5.59 -15.26
N SER A 232 3.13 -4.87 -15.93
CA SER A 232 3.15 -4.69 -17.38
C SER A 232 4.26 -3.74 -17.87
N GLY A 233 4.94 -3.08 -16.93
CA GLY A 233 5.95 -2.08 -17.18
C GLY A 233 5.39 -0.81 -17.82
N GLU A 234 4.10 -0.51 -17.63
CA GLU A 234 3.50 0.77 -18.04
C GLU A 234 3.80 1.88 -17.06
N SER A 235 3.82 1.58 -15.76
CA SER A 235 4.24 2.54 -14.73
C SER A 235 5.60 3.15 -15.07
N THR A 236 5.76 4.42 -14.75
CA THR A 236 7.05 5.12 -14.75
C THR A 236 7.50 5.32 -13.30
N PHE A 237 8.74 5.76 -13.11
CA PHE A 237 9.35 5.91 -11.79
C PHE A 237 9.77 7.36 -11.59
N PHE A 238 9.05 8.07 -10.74
CA PHE A 238 9.33 9.45 -10.42
C PHE A 238 10.49 9.51 -9.42
N SER A 239 11.62 10.11 -9.83
CA SER A 239 12.78 10.27 -8.95
C SER A 239 12.51 11.34 -7.90
N LEU A 240 12.80 11.03 -6.64
CA LEU A 240 12.79 12.01 -5.56
C LEU A 240 14.20 12.53 -5.26
N PRO A 241 14.36 13.83 -5.02
CA PRO A 241 15.64 14.37 -4.60
C PRO A 241 16.00 13.90 -3.19
N LYS A 242 17.31 13.72 -2.94
CA LYS A 242 17.84 13.40 -1.61
C LYS A 242 17.39 14.44 -0.59
N GLN A 243 16.85 13.99 0.53
CA GLN A 243 16.43 14.86 1.63
C GLN A 243 16.73 14.19 2.97
N ASN A 244 17.06 15.01 3.97
CA ASN A 244 17.36 14.52 5.33
C ASN A 244 16.11 14.03 6.08
N CYS A 245 14.91 14.33 5.56
CA CYS A 245 13.65 13.81 6.05
C CYS A 245 12.80 13.25 4.89
N HIS A 246 11.85 12.35 5.19
CA HIS A 246 10.84 11.94 4.23
C HIS A 246 9.79 13.04 4.03
N PRO A 247 9.52 13.51 2.81
CA PRO A 247 8.66 14.67 2.56
C PRO A 247 7.19 14.48 3.02
N LEU A 248 6.75 13.23 3.22
CA LEU A 248 5.42 12.92 3.76
C LEU A 248 5.41 12.45 5.22
N LYS A 249 6.44 11.67 5.60
CA LYS A 249 6.50 10.95 6.89
C LYS A 249 7.34 11.71 7.93
N CYS A 250 7.80 12.93 7.62
CA CYS A 250 8.53 13.76 8.58
C CYS A 250 7.61 14.31 9.67
N TYR A 251 7.89 13.97 10.92
CA TYR A 251 7.19 14.52 12.10
C TYR A 251 8.10 15.42 12.95
N PHE A 252 9.30 15.75 12.45
CA PHE A 252 10.23 16.62 13.17
C PHE A 252 9.71 18.06 13.16
N TRP A 253 9.37 18.57 14.34
CA TRP A 253 8.76 19.88 14.52
C TRP A 253 9.61 21.06 14.01
N GLU A 254 10.94 20.94 14.10
CA GLU A 254 11.93 21.93 13.64
C GLU A 254 12.46 21.62 12.22
N CYS A 255 11.76 20.78 11.46
CA CYS A 255 12.24 20.42 10.13
C CYS A 255 12.05 21.57 9.13
N ASN A 256 13.18 22.13 8.67
CA ASN A 256 13.20 23.18 7.66
C ASN A 256 13.20 22.66 6.20
N ASN A 257 13.06 21.34 5.99
CA ASN A 257 12.96 20.77 4.65
C ASN A 257 11.57 21.01 4.06
N LYS A 258 11.48 20.94 2.73
CA LYS A 258 10.20 20.99 2.02
C LYS A 258 9.45 19.68 2.23
N HIS A 259 8.17 19.78 2.60
CA HIS A 259 7.29 18.62 2.77
C HIS A 259 6.18 18.65 1.73
N MET A 260 5.78 17.47 1.27
CA MET A 260 4.62 17.34 0.40
C MET A 260 3.36 17.68 1.21
N PRO A 261 2.34 18.31 0.58
CA PRO A 261 1.10 18.61 1.27
C PRO A 261 0.42 17.30 1.71
N ARG A 262 0.39 17.04 3.03
CA ARG A 262 -0.21 15.83 3.63
C ARG A 262 -1.66 15.60 3.22
N ASN A 263 -2.34 16.67 2.82
CA ASN A 263 -3.74 16.70 2.44
C ASN A 263 -3.88 17.32 1.05
N GLY A 264 -3.01 16.99 0.09
CA GLY A 264 -2.98 17.58 -1.25
C GLY A 264 -4.15 17.18 -2.14
N GLY A 265 -4.47 15.89 -2.15
CA GLY A 265 -5.26 15.23 -3.19
C GLY A 265 -4.52 15.12 -4.53
N TRP A 266 -3.71 16.13 -4.86
CA TRP A 266 -2.80 16.23 -5.99
C TRP A 266 -1.57 17.08 -5.63
N LEU A 267 -0.55 17.05 -6.50
CA LEU A 267 0.74 17.75 -6.38
C LEU A 267 0.85 18.84 -7.45
N ASP A 268 1.31 20.01 -7.04
CA ASP A 268 1.51 21.18 -7.89
C ASP A 268 2.88 21.19 -8.56
N GLU A 269 3.19 22.27 -9.30
CA GLU A 269 4.44 22.43 -10.04
C GLU A 269 5.69 22.33 -9.16
N GLU A 270 5.59 22.64 -7.85
CA GLU A 270 6.72 22.51 -6.92
C GLU A 270 7.19 21.06 -6.79
N TRP A 271 6.26 20.11 -6.79
CA TRP A 271 6.55 18.68 -6.60
C TRP A 271 6.45 17.85 -7.87
N ALA A 272 5.62 18.25 -8.83
CA ALA A 272 5.38 17.50 -10.06
C ALA A 272 6.00 18.16 -11.31
N GLY A 273 6.56 19.38 -11.19
CA GLY A 273 7.12 20.12 -12.33
C GLY A 273 6.09 20.27 -13.46
N GLU A 274 6.52 20.02 -14.69
CA GLU A 274 5.66 20.07 -15.89
C GLU A 274 4.54 18.99 -15.90
N SER A 275 4.59 18.01 -15.00
CA SER A 275 3.52 17.01 -14.85
C SER A 275 2.39 17.47 -13.92
N ALA A 276 2.48 18.68 -13.35
CA ALA A 276 1.42 19.24 -12.53
C ALA A 276 0.17 19.61 -13.36
N PRO A 277 -1.05 19.52 -12.80
CA PRO A 277 -1.36 18.90 -11.51
C PRO A 277 -1.29 17.37 -11.59
N LEU A 278 -0.56 16.75 -10.65
CA LEU A 278 -0.38 15.29 -10.61
C LEU A 278 -1.18 14.66 -9.46
N LEU A 279 -2.03 13.68 -9.73
CA LEU A 279 -2.86 13.07 -8.68
C LEU A 279 -2.00 12.36 -7.63
N ILE A 280 -2.42 12.44 -6.36
CA ILE A 280 -1.91 11.52 -5.34
C ILE A 280 -2.69 10.21 -5.48
N PHE A 281 -1.99 9.08 -5.48
CA PHE A 281 -2.62 7.76 -5.57
C PHE A 281 -3.67 7.55 -4.48
N ALA A 282 -4.77 6.89 -4.85
CA ALA A 282 -5.96 6.68 -4.03
C ALA A 282 -6.66 7.97 -3.56
N SER A 283 -6.41 9.10 -4.20
CA SER A 283 -7.18 10.32 -4.02
C SER A 283 -8.49 10.28 -4.82
N ALA A 284 -9.56 10.85 -4.26
CA ALA A 284 -10.80 11.05 -5.00
C ALA A 284 -10.74 12.23 -6.01
N CYS A 285 -9.58 12.88 -6.14
CA CYS A 285 -9.38 13.96 -7.10
C CYS A 285 -9.58 13.52 -8.56
N HIS A 286 -10.13 14.42 -9.36
CA HIS A 286 -10.44 14.20 -10.79
C HIS A 286 -10.59 15.53 -11.53
N ARG A 287 -10.49 15.50 -12.86
CA ARG A 287 -10.89 16.64 -13.70
C ARG A 287 -12.42 16.65 -13.90
N PRO A 288 -13.04 17.81 -14.23
CA PRO A 288 -14.47 17.88 -14.49
C PRO A 288 -14.94 16.85 -15.54
N GLY A 289 -15.91 16.02 -15.16
CA GLY A 289 -16.48 14.98 -16.02
C GLY A 289 -15.64 13.70 -16.14
N GLU A 290 -14.46 13.64 -15.53
CA GLU A 290 -13.65 12.43 -15.44
C GLU A 290 -13.89 11.66 -14.14
N PRO A 291 -13.68 10.33 -14.11
CA PRO A 291 -13.73 9.59 -12.86
C PRO A 291 -12.51 9.87 -11.98
N ALA A 292 -12.68 9.70 -10.68
CA ALA A 292 -11.59 9.71 -9.69
C ALA A 292 -10.50 8.67 -9.98
N GLY A 293 -9.27 9.02 -9.57
CA GLY A 293 -8.10 8.13 -9.61
C GLY A 293 -7.56 7.79 -10.99
N ALA A 294 -6.64 6.85 -11.04
CA ALA A 294 -5.96 6.43 -12.27
C ALA A 294 -6.62 5.22 -12.95
N SER A 295 -7.34 4.39 -12.19
CA SER A 295 -7.90 3.12 -12.66
C SER A 295 -9.13 3.31 -13.57
N PRO A 296 -9.35 2.39 -14.53
CA PRO A 296 -10.63 2.28 -15.23
C PRO A 296 -11.78 2.06 -14.26
N VAL A 297 -12.98 2.53 -14.62
CA VAL A 297 -14.18 2.35 -13.78
C VAL A 297 -14.73 0.93 -13.89
N GLU A 298 -14.50 0.28 -15.02
CA GLU A 298 -14.93 -1.08 -15.32
C GLU A 298 -14.04 -2.12 -14.60
N THR A 299 -14.66 -3.25 -14.23
CA THR A 299 -13.94 -4.41 -13.68
C THR A 299 -13.25 -5.25 -14.74
N THR A 300 -13.46 -4.95 -16.02
CA THR A 300 -12.81 -5.63 -17.14
C THR A 300 -12.33 -4.61 -18.15
N TYR A 301 -11.03 -4.59 -18.43
CA TYR A 301 -10.41 -3.63 -19.35
C TYR A 301 -9.22 -4.25 -20.08
N TRP A 302 -8.76 -3.56 -21.13
CA TRP A 302 -7.55 -3.94 -21.84
C TRP A 302 -6.33 -3.23 -21.25
N MET A 303 -5.33 -4.00 -20.83
CA MET A 303 -3.99 -3.49 -20.60
C MET A 303 -3.11 -3.98 -21.75
N LYS A 304 -2.82 -3.10 -22.71
CA LYS A 304 -2.25 -3.46 -24.02
C LYS A 304 -3.12 -4.53 -24.70
N ASN A 305 -2.54 -5.70 -25.03
CA ASN A 305 -3.25 -6.84 -25.64
C ASN A 305 -3.66 -7.92 -24.62
N VAL A 306 -3.76 -7.55 -23.34
CA VAL A 306 -4.16 -8.45 -22.24
C VAL A 306 -5.48 -7.95 -21.65
N ALA A 307 -6.50 -8.82 -21.63
CA ALA A 307 -7.74 -8.53 -20.92
C ALA A 307 -7.52 -8.76 -19.43
N VAL A 308 -7.77 -7.74 -18.62
CA VAL A 308 -7.64 -7.80 -17.17
C VAL A 308 -9.05 -7.81 -16.58
N HIS A 309 -9.34 -8.77 -15.72
CA HIS A 309 -10.63 -8.92 -15.05
C HIS A 309 -10.45 -8.99 -13.53
N LEU A 310 -11.16 -8.10 -12.83
CA LEU A 310 -11.14 -7.98 -11.38
C LEU A 310 -12.24 -8.85 -10.77
N THR A 311 -11.90 -9.61 -9.74
CA THR A 311 -12.85 -10.53 -9.09
C THR A 311 -12.54 -10.76 -7.61
N LEU A 312 -13.52 -11.16 -6.81
CA LEU A 312 -13.30 -11.54 -5.41
C LEU A 312 -12.57 -12.87 -5.28
N VAL A 313 -12.88 -13.83 -6.17
CA VAL A 313 -12.33 -15.19 -6.15
C VAL A 313 -11.86 -15.55 -7.55
N VAL A 314 -10.61 -15.98 -7.64
CA VAL A 314 -10.01 -16.40 -8.91
C VAL A 314 -10.42 -17.83 -9.21
N ASP A 315 -11.29 -18.00 -10.21
CA ASP A 315 -11.85 -19.29 -10.61
C ASP A 315 -12.14 -19.38 -12.12
N GLY A 316 -12.69 -20.51 -12.55
CA GLY A 316 -13.08 -20.77 -13.94
C GLY A 316 -14.17 -19.83 -14.44
N ASP A 317 -15.16 -19.49 -13.62
CA ASP A 317 -16.24 -18.57 -13.99
C ASP A 317 -15.71 -17.16 -14.29
N ALA A 318 -14.80 -16.65 -13.46
CA ALA A 318 -14.14 -15.36 -13.66
C ALA A 318 -13.29 -15.36 -14.94
N ILE A 319 -12.57 -16.44 -15.21
CA ILE A 319 -11.81 -16.60 -16.46
C ILE A 319 -12.76 -16.61 -17.66
N MET A 320 -13.84 -17.38 -17.59
CA MET A 320 -14.81 -17.46 -18.68
C MET A 320 -15.52 -16.14 -18.96
N ARG A 321 -15.81 -15.33 -17.93
CA ARG A 321 -16.33 -13.96 -18.10
C ARG A 321 -15.37 -13.09 -18.93
N ALA A 322 -14.09 -13.07 -18.56
CA ALA A 322 -13.07 -12.30 -19.27
C ALA A 322 -12.85 -12.80 -20.71
N VAL A 323 -12.85 -14.13 -20.91
CA VAL A 323 -12.74 -14.76 -22.23
C VAL A 323 -13.92 -14.37 -23.12
N LYS A 324 -15.16 -14.50 -22.63
CA LYS A 324 -16.37 -14.14 -23.38
C LYS A 324 -16.39 -12.65 -23.72
N TRP A 325 -15.98 -11.80 -22.78
CA TRP A 325 -15.86 -10.36 -23.03
C TRP A 325 -14.85 -10.06 -24.15
N GLY A 326 -13.67 -10.67 -24.13
CA GLY A 326 -12.66 -10.47 -25.18
C GLY A 326 -13.09 -11.00 -26.55
N LEU A 327 -13.68 -12.20 -26.60
CA LEU A 327 -14.25 -12.78 -27.83
C LEU A 327 -15.42 -11.93 -28.38
N GLY A 328 -16.26 -11.39 -27.50
CA GLY A 328 -17.37 -10.51 -27.86
C GLY A 328 -16.94 -9.21 -28.53
N GLN A 329 -15.69 -8.78 -28.31
CA GLN A 329 -15.07 -7.65 -29.01
C GLN A 329 -14.34 -8.05 -30.31
N GLY A 330 -14.52 -9.29 -30.77
CA GLY A 330 -13.94 -9.79 -32.02
C GLY A 330 -12.45 -10.16 -31.92
N ARG A 331 -11.86 -10.22 -30.72
CA ARG A 331 -10.48 -10.67 -30.55
C ARG A 331 -10.41 -12.19 -30.70
N THR A 332 -9.50 -12.68 -31.53
CA THR A 332 -9.35 -14.11 -31.85
C THR A 332 -8.14 -14.76 -31.19
N HIS A 333 -7.14 -13.97 -30.81
CA HIS A 333 -5.97 -14.42 -30.03
C HIS A 333 -5.60 -13.33 -29.04
N PHE A 334 -5.72 -13.64 -27.75
CA PHE A 334 -5.38 -12.70 -26.68
C PHE A 334 -5.07 -13.42 -25.37
N GLN A 335 -4.49 -12.67 -24.44
CA GLN A 335 -4.16 -13.12 -23.11
C GLN A 335 -5.13 -12.52 -22.09
N VAL A 336 -5.35 -13.23 -21.00
CA VAL A 336 -6.27 -12.86 -19.93
C VAL A 336 -5.54 -12.95 -18.59
N VAL A 337 -5.73 -11.94 -17.76
CA VAL A 337 -5.38 -11.92 -16.33
C VAL A 337 -6.68 -11.82 -15.56
N VAL A 338 -6.94 -12.79 -14.67
CA VAL A 338 -8.01 -12.69 -13.67
C VAL A 338 -7.35 -12.49 -12.33
N ILE A 339 -7.72 -11.44 -11.62
CA ILE A 339 -7.00 -11.00 -10.43
C ILE A 339 -7.95 -10.54 -9.32
N SER A 340 -7.62 -10.94 -8.10
CA SER A 340 -8.22 -10.46 -6.86
C SER A 340 -7.16 -9.72 -6.03
N LEU A 341 -7.52 -9.22 -4.84
CA LEU A 341 -6.54 -8.63 -3.91
C LEU A 341 -5.49 -9.63 -3.40
N PHE A 342 -5.76 -10.93 -3.49
CA PHE A 342 -4.93 -11.97 -2.87
C PHE A 342 -4.33 -12.95 -3.88
N ASP A 343 -5.02 -13.19 -4.99
CA ASP A 343 -4.70 -14.23 -5.97
C ASP A 343 -4.79 -13.74 -7.41
N VAL A 344 -4.08 -14.42 -8.31
CA VAL A 344 -4.10 -14.20 -9.76
C VAL A 344 -4.12 -15.52 -10.53
N ALA A 345 -4.83 -15.56 -11.66
CA ALA A 345 -4.73 -16.62 -12.65
C ALA A 345 -4.61 -16.04 -14.06
N PHE A 346 -4.11 -16.88 -14.96
CA PHE A 346 -3.79 -16.51 -16.32
C PHE A 346 -4.53 -17.41 -17.30
N ALA A 347 -4.96 -16.85 -18.41
CA ALA A 347 -5.40 -17.64 -19.55
C ALA A 347 -4.86 -17.11 -20.88
N GLU A 348 -4.66 -18.00 -21.83
CA GLU A 348 -4.43 -17.68 -23.23
C GLU A 348 -5.61 -18.22 -24.04
N VAL A 349 -6.20 -17.36 -24.86
CA VAL A 349 -7.36 -17.66 -25.69
C VAL A 349 -6.93 -17.77 -27.14
N LEU A 350 -7.27 -18.87 -27.79
CA LEU A 350 -7.00 -19.13 -29.20
C LEU A 350 -8.31 -19.51 -29.89
N LEU A 351 -8.75 -18.72 -30.87
CA LEU A 351 -9.88 -19.06 -31.71
C LEU A 351 -9.38 -19.81 -32.95
N GLY A 352 -9.73 -21.10 -33.06
CA GLY A 352 -9.36 -21.93 -34.21
C GLY A 352 -10.06 -21.51 -35.51
N ASN A 353 -9.59 -22.04 -36.64
CA ASN A 353 -10.22 -21.83 -37.96
C ASN A 353 -11.66 -22.36 -38.02
N ASP A 354 -12.00 -23.32 -37.16
CA ASP A 354 -13.34 -23.86 -36.95
C ASP A 354 -14.23 -22.97 -36.05
N LYS A 355 -13.72 -21.79 -35.66
CA LYS A 355 -14.34 -20.83 -34.74
C LYS A 355 -14.61 -21.40 -33.34
N LYS A 356 -13.92 -22.46 -32.94
CA LYS A 356 -14.00 -22.97 -31.56
C LYS A 356 -12.89 -22.36 -30.71
N PRO A 357 -13.22 -21.73 -29.57
CA PRO A 357 -12.22 -21.25 -28.64
C PRO A 357 -11.50 -22.42 -27.95
N PHE A 358 -10.19 -22.31 -27.81
CA PHE A 358 -9.35 -23.18 -27.00
C PHE A 358 -8.61 -22.34 -25.95
N LEU A 359 -8.58 -22.83 -24.71
CA LEU A 359 -7.99 -22.14 -23.58
C LEU A 359 -6.72 -22.84 -23.07
N LYS A 360 -5.70 -22.07 -22.73
CA LYS A 360 -4.63 -22.52 -21.83
C LYS A 360 -4.78 -21.76 -20.53
N VAL A 361 -4.96 -22.46 -19.42
CA VAL A 361 -5.37 -21.83 -18.16
C VAL A 361 -4.40 -22.21 -17.04
N SER A 362 -4.06 -21.28 -16.15
CA SER A 362 -3.35 -21.59 -14.92
C SER A 362 -4.30 -21.79 -13.76
N LYS A 363 -3.83 -22.50 -12.72
CA LYS A 363 -4.47 -22.41 -11.40
C LYS A 363 -4.27 -21.00 -10.82
N GLY A 364 -5.08 -20.67 -9.81
CA GLY A 364 -4.87 -19.49 -8.98
C GLY A 364 -3.51 -19.55 -8.27
N MET A 365 -2.84 -18.40 -8.21
CA MET A 365 -1.56 -18.22 -7.55
C MET A 365 -1.65 -17.04 -6.59
N ASN A 366 -1.10 -17.24 -5.40
CA ASN A 366 -0.99 -16.21 -4.37
C ASN A 366 -0.15 -15.04 -4.88
N LEU A 367 -0.71 -13.83 -4.89
CA LEU A 367 0.03 -12.60 -5.16
C LEU A 367 1.05 -12.34 -4.05
N TRP A 368 0.68 -12.65 -2.81
CA TRP A 368 1.47 -12.39 -1.61
C TRP A 368 1.12 -13.34 -0.46
N PRO A 369 1.85 -13.30 0.67
CA PRO A 369 1.59 -14.17 1.83
C PRO A 369 0.27 -13.88 2.56
N LEU A 370 -0.25 -12.65 2.49
CA LEU A 370 -1.53 -12.31 3.12
C LEU A 370 -2.67 -13.09 2.45
N ARG A 371 -3.60 -13.57 3.27
CA ARG A 371 -4.77 -14.33 2.85
C ARG A 371 -6.06 -13.64 3.30
N PRO A 372 -7.18 -13.88 2.61
CA PRO A 372 -8.49 -13.36 2.98
C PRO A 372 -8.85 -13.57 4.47
N GLU A 373 -8.45 -14.72 5.05
CA GLU A 373 -8.76 -15.10 6.43
C GLU A 373 -7.96 -14.33 7.50
N TYR A 374 -6.94 -13.57 7.09
CA TYR A 374 -6.13 -12.74 7.98
C TYR A 374 -6.70 -11.34 8.15
N CYS A 375 -7.72 -10.97 7.39
CA CYS A 375 -8.30 -9.63 7.47
C CYS A 375 -9.19 -9.46 8.70
N GLN A 376 -9.08 -8.30 9.36
CA GLN A 376 -9.86 -7.93 10.53
C GLN A 376 -11.32 -7.60 10.19
N SER A 377 -11.60 -7.23 8.94
CA SER A 377 -12.96 -6.99 8.41
C SER A 377 -13.87 -8.23 8.36
N THR A 378 -13.33 -9.42 8.68
CA THR A 378 -14.13 -10.67 8.83
C THR A 378 -15.00 -10.63 10.08
N HIS A 379 -15.94 -11.57 10.21
CA HIS A 379 -16.86 -11.59 11.34
C HIS A 379 -16.09 -11.73 12.66
N PRO A 380 -16.45 -11.02 13.76
CA PRO A 380 -15.70 -11.10 15.01
C PRO A 380 -15.52 -12.54 15.53
N ARG A 381 -16.50 -13.42 15.27
CA ARG A 381 -16.46 -14.84 15.68
C ARG A 381 -15.43 -15.70 14.95
N GLU A 382 -14.93 -15.26 13.80
CA GLU A 382 -13.84 -15.95 13.10
C GLU A 382 -12.50 -15.81 13.85
N ARG A 383 -12.49 -14.95 14.89
CA ARG A 383 -11.39 -14.75 15.84
C ARG A 383 -11.81 -15.26 17.22
N PRO A 384 -11.47 -16.50 17.60
CA PRO A 384 -11.85 -17.06 18.89
C PRO A 384 -11.30 -16.24 20.06
N GLU A 385 -12.07 -16.15 21.13
CA GLU A 385 -11.64 -15.56 22.42
C GLU A 385 -10.46 -16.34 22.99
N ALA A 386 -9.42 -15.64 23.44
CA ALA A 386 -8.30 -16.24 24.14
C ALA A 386 -8.73 -16.74 25.52
N LYS A 387 -8.58 -18.05 25.76
CA LYS A 387 -8.86 -18.68 27.05
C LYS A 387 -7.57 -19.24 27.68
N PRO A 388 -7.50 -19.36 29.03
CA PRO A 388 -6.35 -19.95 29.71
C PRO A 388 -5.92 -21.30 29.10
N GLY A 389 -4.63 -21.45 28.84
CA GLY A 389 -4.05 -22.65 28.20
C GLY A 389 -4.17 -22.72 26.67
N MET A 390 -4.81 -21.75 26.01
CA MET A 390 -4.74 -21.63 24.55
C MET A 390 -3.40 -21.04 24.09
N LYS A 391 -2.94 -21.44 22.91
CA LYS A 391 -1.76 -20.88 22.26
C LYS A 391 -2.14 -19.60 21.53
N VAL A 392 -1.50 -18.49 21.88
CA VAL A 392 -1.64 -17.23 21.15
C VAL A 392 -0.84 -17.31 19.85
N HIS A 393 -1.46 -16.88 18.75
CA HIS A 393 -0.89 -16.87 17.43
C HIS A 393 -0.58 -15.44 16.98
N ASP A 394 0.69 -15.15 16.72
CA ASP A 394 1.09 -13.86 16.19
C ASP A 394 1.07 -13.89 14.65
N ARG A 395 -0.11 -13.62 14.09
CA ARG A 395 -0.30 -13.54 12.63
C ARG A 395 0.48 -12.37 12.04
N TYR A 396 0.49 -11.22 12.71
CA TYR A 396 1.16 -10.01 12.25
C TYR A 396 2.66 -10.15 12.19
N LYS A 397 3.31 -10.66 13.24
CA LYS A 397 4.74 -10.91 13.20
C LYS A 397 5.09 -11.91 12.12
N LYS A 398 4.27 -12.93 11.88
CA LYS A 398 4.52 -13.87 10.78
C LYS A 398 4.47 -13.16 9.42
N ILE A 399 3.49 -12.29 9.18
CA ILE A 399 3.38 -11.57 7.90
C ILE A 399 4.49 -10.50 7.77
N HIS A 400 4.74 -9.70 8.81
CA HIS A 400 5.80 -8.70 8.82
C HIS A 400 7.21 -9.30 8.70
N VAL A 401 7.48 -10.44 9.35
CA VAL A 401 8.76 -11.15 9.20
C VAL A 401 8.93 -11.64 7.76
N LEU A 402 7.86 -12.18 7.15
CA LEU A 402 7.88 -12.58 5.74
C LEU A 402 8.06 -11.38 4.80
N ALA A 403 7.48 -10.22 5.09
CA ALA A 403 7.66 -9.01 4.30
C ALA A 403 9.06 -8.39 4.47
N GLY A 404 9.73 -8.60 5.61
CA GLY A 404 11.13 -8.20 5.80
C GLY A 404 12.13 -9.07 5.03
N ASP A 405 11.76 -10.32 4.72
CA ASP A 405 12.65 -11.31 4.13
C ASP A 405 12.62 -11.32 2.60
N ARG A 406 12.65 -10.15 1.96
CA ARG A 406 12.63 -9.96 0.48
C ARG A 406 14.00 -9.68 -0.12
N GLY A 407 15.05 -10.03 0.62
CA GLY A 407 16.42 -9.65 0.32
C GLY A 407 17.03 -10.28 -0.93
N THR A 408 16.41 -11.32 -1.50
CA THR A 408 16.94 -12.08 -2.63
C THR A 408 15.88 -12.37 -3.69
N PRO A 409 16.29 -12.64 -4.95
CA PRO A 409 15.35 -13.07 -5.99
C PRO A 409 14.59 -14.35 -5.61
N GLU A 410 15.24 -15.31 -4.94
CA GLU A 410 14.63 -16.58 -4.52
C GLU A 410 13.54 -16.35 -3.47
N GLN A 411 13.80 -15.48 -2.50
CA GLN A 411 12.81 -15.09 -1.49
C GLN A 411 11.63 -14.37 -2.12
N LEU A 412 11.87 -13.40 -3.01
CA LEU A 412 10.81 -12.71 -3.75
C LEU A 412 9.94 -13.71 -4.52
N ARG A 413 10.55 -14.68 -5.20
CA ARG A 413 9.83 -15.73 -5.93
C ARG A 413 9.01 -16.64 -5.02
N SER A 414 9.53 -16.96 -3.84
CA SER A 414 8.86 -17.82 -2.85
C SER A 414 7.66 -17.12 -2.21
N LEU A 415 7.84 -15.86 -1.81
CA LEU A 415 6.84 -15.06 -1.09
C LEU A 415 5.76 -14.49 -2.02
N PHE A 416 6.14 -14.13 -3.25
CA PHE A 416 5.26 -13.45 -4.21
C PHE A 416 5.19 -14.17 -5.56
N PRO A 417 4.85 -15.48 -5.60
CA PRO A 417 4.88 -16.26 -6.83
C PRO A 417 3.91 -15.73 -7.89
N GLY A 418 2.75 -15.19 -7.47
CA GLY A 418 1.78 -14.56 -8.36
C GLY A 418 2.29 -13.26 -8.99
N LEU A 419 3.01 -12.41 -8.25
CA LEU A 419 3.62 -11.18 -8.81
C LEU A 419 4.71 -11.51 -9.84
N VAL A 420 5.57 -12.50 -9.55
CA VAL A 420 6.59 -12.95 -10.51
C VAL A 420 5.94 -13.50 -11.77
N ALA A 421 4.91 -14.33 -11.63
CA ALA A 421 4.17 -14.87 -12.77
C ALA A 421 3.51 -13.74 -13.60
N LEU A 422 2.95 -12.72 -12.93
CA LEU A 422 2.32 -11.57 -13.58
C LEU A 422 3.31 -10.77 -14.43
N VAL A 423 4.51 -10.48 -13.90
CA VAL A 423 5.58 -9.79 -14.64
C VAL A 423 6.00 -10.60 -15.87
N ASN A 424 6.22 -11.91 -15.72
CA ASN A 424 6.57 -12.79 -16.84
C ASN A 424 5.46 -12.86 -17.88
N PHE A 425 4.20 -12.91 -17.44
CA PHE A 425 3.04 -13.01 -18.33
C PHE A 425 2.92 -11.78 -19.23
N PHE A 426 3.08 -10.58 -18.67
CA PHE A 426 3.08 -9.35 -19.44
C PHE A 426 4.32 -9.18 -20.32
N GLU A 427 5.47 -9.70 -19.91
CA GLU A 427 6.64 -9.72 -20.78
C GLU A 427 6.40 -10.57 -22.04
N VAL A 428 5.84 -11.76 -21.88
CA VAL A 428 5.43 -12.63 -22.99
C VAL A 428 4.42 -11.92 -23.88
N ALA A 429 3.43 -11.24 -23.30
CA ALA A 429 2.45 -10.46 -24.06
C ALA A 429 3.11 -9.35 -24.87
N GLY A 430 4.05 -8.61 -24.28
CA GLY A 430 4.80 -7.56 -24.97
C GLY A 430 5.71 -8.12 -26.07
N ASN A 431 6.35 -9.27 -25.87
CA ASN A 431 7.19 -9.93 -26.88
C ASN A 431 6.36 -10.33 -28.10
N ARG A 432 5.14 -10.85 -27.89
CA ARG A 432 4.21 -11.21 -28.97
C ARG A 432 3.68 -10.00 -29.70
N ALA A 433 3.31 -8.95 -28.96
CA ALA A 433 2.88 -7.69 -29.57
C ALA A 433 3.98 -7.11 -30.47
N ALA A 434 5.23 -7.08 -29.99
CA ALA A 434 6.36 -6.64 -30.79
C ALA A 434 6.62 -7.55 -32.01
N ALA A 435 6.46 -8.87 -31.87
CA ALA A 435 6.64 -9.82 -32.97
C ALA A 435 5.56 -9.72 -34.06
N ALA A 436 4.36 -9.25 -33.71
CA ALA A 436 3.30 -8.96 -34.68
C ALA A 436 3.52 -7.62 -35.42
N SER A 437 4.42 -6.78 -34.91
CA SER A 437 4.85 -5.53 -35.55
C SER A 437 5.94 -5.78 -36.61
N SER A 438 6.60 -4.71 -37.09
CA SER A 438 7.66 -4.83 -38.10
C SER A 438 8.87 -5.63 -37.59
N THR A 439 9.59 -6.29 -38.50
CA THR A 439 10.84 -7.01 -38.20
C THR A 439 12.04 -6.10 -37.89
N GLY A 440 11.87 -4.77 -37.99
CA GLY A 440 12.97 -3.82 -38.03
C GLY A 440 13.68 -3.78 -39.39
N VAL A 441 14.46 -2.72 -39.60
CA VAL A 441 15.23 -2.46 -40.84
C VAL A 441 16.74 -2.53 -40.59
N PHE A 442 17.19 -2.24 -39.36
CA PHE A 442 18.60 -2.22 -39.00
C PHE A 442 19.04 -3.48 -38.24
N PRO A 443 20.36 -3.80 -38.24
CA PRO A 443 20.92 -4.79 -37.33
C PRO A 443 20.72 -4.41 -35.85
N SER A 444 20.67 -5.42 -34.97
CA SER A 444 20.40 -5.26 -33.54
C SER A 444 21.42 -4.36 -32.81
N GLU A 445 22.65 -4.29 -33.33
CA GLU A 445 23.76 -3.50 -32.82
C GLU A 445 23.52 -2.00 -33.04
N LEU A 446 22.97 -1.63 -34.21
CA LEU A 446 22.61 -0.25 -34.49
C LEU A 446 21.42 0.18 -33.63
N TYR A 447 20.41 -0.67 -33.47
CA TYR A 447 19.30 -0.38 -32.56
C TYR A 447 19.79 -0.18 -31.12
N SER A 448 20.70 -1.04 -30.64
CA SER A 448 21.26 -0.90 -29.29
C SER A 448 21.93 0.46 -29.11
N ARG A 449 22.76 0.90 -30.08
CA ARG A 449 23.38 2.24 -30.05
C ARG A 449 22.38 3.37 -30.12
N VAL A 450 21.34 3.27 -30.95
CA VAL A 450 20.28 4.30 -31.03
C VAL A 450 19.59 4.45 -29.68
N MET A 451 19.29 3.33 -28.99
CA MET A 451 18.59 3.37 -27.69
C MET A 451 19.37 4.10 -26.58
N ASP A 452 20.69 4.24 -26.72
CA ASP A 452 21.51 4.98 -25.77
C ASP A 452 21.21 6.51 -25.82
N PHE A 453 20.80 7.03 -26.98
CA PHE A 453 20.57 8.46 -27.21
C PHE A 453 19.11 8.91 -27.16
N VAL A 454 18.15 7.98 -27.11
CA VAL A 454 16.73 8.35 -27.05
C VAL A 454 16.32 8.73 -25.62
N ASP A 455 15.38 9.68 -25.53
CA ASP A 455 14.66 10.04 -24.30
C ASP A 455 13.82 8.86 -23.75
N TYR A 456 13.29 9.01 -22.53
CA TYR A 456 12.50 7.98 -21.88
C TYR A 456 11.25 7.58 -22.67
N ASP A 457 10.49 8.54 -23.19
CA ASP A 457 9.23 8.29 -23.89
C ASP A 457 9.45 7.54 -25.21
N THR A 458 10.48 7.94 -25.96
CA THR A 458 10.91 7.26 -27.19
C THR A 458 11.43 5.85 -26.89
N TRP A 459 12.17 5.66 -25.80
CA TRP A 459 12.58 4.33 -25.33
C TRP A 459 11.38 3.46 -24.97
N LYS A 460 10.38 4.02 -24.28
CA LYS A 460 9.15 3.33 -23.88
C LYS A 460 8.35 2.90 -25.11
N ALA A 461 8.18 3.78 -26.09
CA ALA A 461 7.54 3.45 -27.37
C ALA A 461 8.28 2.34 -28.13
N SER A 462 9.62 2.34 -28.05
CA SER A 462 10.48 1.34 -28.70
C SER A 462 10.31 -0.08 -28.15
N LEU A 463 9.79 -0.24 -26.92
CA LEU A 463 9.42 -1.55 -26.36
C LEU A 463 8.29 -2.23 -27.14
N LEU A 464 7.47 -1.50 -27.89
CA LEU A 464 6.32 -2.02 -28.64
C LEU A 464 6.56 -2.06 -30.16
N ALA A 465 7.58 -1.34 -30.65
CA ALA A 465 7.78 -1.10 -32.08
C ALA A 465 8.23 -2.33 -32.88
N SER A 466 9.17 -3.11 -32.35
CA SER A 466 9.70 -4.31 -33.01
C SER A 466 10.43 -5.23 -32.02
N PRO A 467 10.66 -6.51 -32.35
CA PRO A 467 11.47 -7.38 -31.51
C PRO A 467 12.92 -6.88 -31.40
N MET A 468 13.44 -6.28 -32.47
CA MET A 468 14.83 -5.82 -32.57
C MET A 468 15.12 -4.60 -31.68
N THR A 469 14.13 -3.73 -31.47
CA THR A 469 14.22 -2.60 -30.52
C THR A 469 13.86 -3.01 -29.10
N ARG A 470 12.90 -3.93 -28.94
CA ARG A 470 12.45 -4.38 -27.62
C ARG A 470 13.55 -5.11 -26.85
N ALA A 471 14.29 -6.01 -27.50
CA ALA A 471 15.35 -6.78 -26.84
C ALA A 471 16.44 -5.91 -26.15
N PRO A 472 17.04 -4.90 -26.81
CA PRO A 472 17.97 -4.00 -26.13
C PRO A 472 17.30 -3.17 -25.03
N CYS A 473 16.06 -2.71 -25.21
CA CYS A 473 15.33 -1.99 -24.15
C CYS A 473 15.09 -2.84 -22.90
N LEU A 474 14.79 -4.14 -23.04
CA LEU A 474 14.60 -5.02 -21.89
C LEU A 474 15.92 -5.35 -21.15
N ARG A 475 17.04 -5.42 -21.88
CA ARG A 475 18.38 -5.63 -21.30
C ARG A 475 18.90 -4.40 -20.56
N ARG A 476 18.59 -3.20 -21.05
CA ARG A 476 18.96 -1.90 -20.47
C ARG A 476 17.70 -1.18 -20.04
N TYR A 477 17.18 -1.54 -18.87
CA TYR A 477 15.87 -1.09 -18.41
C TYR A 477 15.95 0.32 -17.81
N LYS A 478 15.40 1.31 -18.51
CA LYS A 478 15.37 2.70 -18.04
C LYS A 478 14.30 2.88 -16.96
N LEU A 479 14.66 3.53 -15.85
CA LEU A 479 13.70 3.93 -14.81
C LEU A 479 13.17 5.34 -15.07
N ASP A 480 14.08 6.25 -15.41
CA ASP A 480 13.84 7.63 -15.78
C ASP A 480 14.87 8.07 -16.85
N ASP A 481 14.96 9.38 -17.14
CA ASP A 481 15.91 9.93 -18.11
C ASP A 481 17.39 9.86 -17.67
N ARG A 482 17.65 9.67 -16.36
CA ARG A 482 19.00 9.61 -15.78
C ARG A 482 19.49 8.18 -15.60
N MET A 483 18.66 7.28 -15.09
CA MET A 483 19.08 6.02 -14.49
C MET A 483 18.58 4.80 -15.28
N THR A 484 19.52 3.94 -15.65
CA THR A 484 19.26 2.71 -16.42
C THR A 484 19.84 1.50 -15.71
N ILE A 485 19.04 0.45 -15.50
CA ILE A 485 19.54 -0.84 -14.99
C ILE A 485 20.25 -1.56 -16.12
N VAL A 486 21.55 -1.83 -15.95
CA VAL A 486 22.40 -2.49 -16.94
C VAL A 486 22.95 -3.85 -16.49
N GLY A 487 22.79 -4.20 -15.21
CA GLY A 487 23.25 -5.47 -14.64
C GLY A 487 22.49 -5.88 -13.38
N GLY A 488 22.67 -7.15 -12.97
CA GLY A 488 21.98 -7.78 -11.84
C GLY A 488 20.88 -8.76 -12.27
N PRO A 489 20.00 -9.19 -11.35
CA PRO A 489 20.09 -8.94 -9.91
C PRO A 489 21.32 -9.62 -9.29
N PHE A 490 21.95 -8.97 -8.32
CA PHE A 490 22.99 -9.56 -7.48
C PHE A 490 22.53 -9.57 -6.03
N VAL A 491 23.12 -10.46 -5.22
CA VAL A 491 22.91 -10.50 -3.77
C VAL A 491 24.16 -9.97 -3.07
N ARG A 492 23.96 -9.04 -2.13
CA ARG A 492 25.02 -8.47 -1.30
C ARG A 492 24.73 -8.69 0.17
N LEU A 493 25.78 -8.70 0.99
CA LEU A 493 25.66 -8.91 2.43
C LEU A 493 25.80 -7.57 3.16
N GLN A 494 24.72 -7.13 3.82
CA GLN A 494 24.72 -5.95 4.67
C GLN A 494 24.75 -6.35 6.14
N LYS A 495 25.67 -5.76 6.91
CA LYS A 495 25.65 -5.90 8.37
C LYS A 495 24.51 -5.06 8.94
N VAL A 496 23.62 -5.68 9.70
CA VAL A 496 22.58 -4.97 10.45
C VAL A 496 23.04 -4.85 11.90
N TYR A 497 23.35 -3.62 12.33
CA TYR A 497 23.93 -3.34 13.65
C TYR A 497 23.12 -3.90 14.83
N ARG A 498 21.80 -4.09 14.68
CA ARG A 498 20.92 -4.58 15.75
C ARG A 498 20.80 -6.10 15.85
N ARG A 499 21.15 -6.88 14.82
CA ARG A 499 20.92 -8.34 14.79
C ARG A 499 22.19 -9.19 14.83
N CYS A 500 23.38 -8.59 14.76
CA CYS A 500 24.66 -9.31 14.60
C CYS A 500 24.70 -10.30 13.41
N GLU A 501 23.69 -10.26 12.53
CA GLU A 501 23.54 -11.09 11.35
C GLU A 501 23.81 -10.28 10.07
N LYS A 502 24.27 -10.98 9.03
CA LYS A 502 24.40 -10.42 7.70
C LYS A 502 23.07 -10.61 6.97
N MET A 503 22.40 -9.50 6.65
CA MET A 503 21.20 -9.53 5.82
C MET A 503 21.62 -9.62 4.36
N ARG A 504 21.01 -10.55 3.62
CA ARG A 504 21.10 -10.61 2.16
C ARG A 504 20.22 -9.51 1.58
N ILE A 505 20.75 -8.69 0.67
CA ILE A 505 20.01 -7.62 0.04
C ILE A 505 20.20 -7.64 -1.48
N LEU A 506 19.12 -7.28 -2.18
CA LEU A 506 19.09 -7.23 -3.64
C LEU A 506 19.89 -6.01 -4.12
N SER A 507 20.65 -6.17 -5.19
CA SER A 507 21.40 -5.07 -5.79
C SER A 507 21.48 -5.18 -7.31
N PHE A 508 21.73 -4.06 -7.96
CA PHE A 508 21.82 -3.93 -9.40
C PHE A 508 22.95 -2.97 -9.78
N ASP A 509 23.41 -3.09 -11.02
CA ASP A 509 24.30 -2.11 -11.61
C ASP A 509 23.46 -1.11 -12.41
N PHE A 510 23.54 0.16 -12.02
CA PHE A 510 22.85 1.26 -12.66
C PHE A 510 23.84 2.11 -13.46
N GLU A 511 23.54 2.38 -14.71
CA GLU A 511 24.20 3.42 -15.48
C GLU A 511 23.52 4.76 -15.19
N ASP A 512 24.31 5.71 -14.69
CA ASP A 512 23.91 7.12 -14.55
C ASP A 512 24.33 7.89 -15.79
N LYS A 513 23.37 8.26 -16.63
CA LYS A 513 23.61 8.96 -17.89
C LYS A 513 24.23 10.35 -17.73
N GLN A 514 24.08 10.98 -16.57
CA GLN A 514 24.71 12.28 -16.33
C GLN A 514 26.20 12.16 -16.05
N SER A 515 26.60 11.11 -15.34
CA SER A 515 28.01 10.89 -14.96
C SER A 515 28.74 9.90 -15.87
N ASP A 516 28.02 9.19 -16.73
CA ASP A 516 28.51 8.09 -17.59
C ASP A 516 29.23 7.00 -16.77
N LYS A 517 28.71 6.74 -15.56
CA LYS A 517 29.26 5.76 -14.62
C LYS A 517 28.27 4.65 -14.33
N ILE A 518 28.81 3.44 -14.17
CA ILE A 518 28.09 2.30 -13.61
C ILE A 518 28.24 2.35 -12.10
N LEU A 519 27.10 2.44 -11.41
CA LEU A 519 26.96 2.54 -9.97
C LEU A 519 26.35 1.22 -9.46
N PRO A 520 27.06 0.44 -8.62
CA PRO A 520 26.47 -0.70 -7.94
C PRO A 520 25.57 -0.18 -6.81
N LEU A 521 24.26 -0.39 -6.92
CA LEU A 521 23.28 0.08 -5.94
C LEU A 521 22.51 -1.09 -5.32
N ALA A 522 22.33 -1.06 -4.00
CA ALA A 522 21.60 -2.08 -3.25
C ALA A 522 20.32 -1.52 -2.63
N CYS A 523 19.26 -2.33 -2.64
CA CYS A 523 17.97 -2.00 -2.04
C CYS A 523 18.13 -1.68 -0.56
N VAL A 524 17.38 -0.68 -0.09
CA VAL A 524 17.24 -0.37 1.33
C VAL A 524 16.00 -1.10 1.87
N LEU A 525 16.19 -1.96 2.88
CA LEU A 525 15.13 -2.76 3.48
C LEU A 525 14.85 -2.42 4.96
N ASP A 526 15.60 -1.50 5.57
CA ASP A 526 15.49 -1.16 7.00
C ASP A 526 14.59 0.06 7.22
N ASN A 527 13.56 -0.10 8.06
CA ASN A 527 12.60 0.93 8.42
C ASN A 527 13.24 2.16 9.11
N ASN A 528 14.46 2.07 9.64
CA ASN A 528 15.14 3.24 10.22
C ASN A 528 15.63 4.23 9.15
N ASP A 529 15.94 3.76 7.94
CA ASP A 529 16.36 4.61 6.81
C ASP A 529 15.15 5.31 6.16
N GLU A 530 13.91 4.84 6.40
CA GLU A 530 12.66 5.47 5.92
C GLU A 530 12.48 6.92 6.40
N ARG A 531 13.22 7.32 7.44
CA ARG A 531 13.18 8.70 7.93
C ARG A 531 13.81 9.69 6.96
N SER A 532 14.67 9.23 6.04
CA SER A 532 15.34 10.07 5.05
C SER A 532 15.07 9.58 3.63
N VAL A 533 15.27 10.46 2.65
CA VAL A 533 15.19 10.10 1.23
C VAL A 533 16.60 9.93 0.72
N GLN A 534 16.96 8.72 0.29
CA GLN A 534 18.25 8.43 -0.33
C GLN A 534 18.35 9.10 -1.71
N GLU A 535 19.58 9.28 -2.22
CA GLU A 535 19.81 9.86 -3.55
C GLU A 535 19.08 9.09 -4.67
N TRP A 536 18.97 7.78 -4.53
CA TRP A 536 18.34 6.90 -5.50
C TRP A 536 17.02 6.38 -4.95
N THR A 537 16.03 7.26 -4.95
CA THR A 537 14.67 6.97 -4.49
C THR A 537 13.68 7.23 -5.59
N TRP A 538 12.81 6.25 -5.86
CA TRP A 538 11.75 6.37 -6.84
C TRP A 538 10.37 6.09 -6.25
N MET A 539 9.37 6.76 -6.78
CA MET A 539 7.96 6.51 -6.52
C MET A 539 7.26 6.04 -7.80
N PRO A 540 6.46 4.96 -7.76
CA PRO A 540 5.70 4.53 -8.92
C PRO A 540 4.67 5.58 -9.36
N LEU A 541 4.67 5.89 -10.64
CA LEU A 541 3.67 6.73 -11.31
C LEU A 541 2.81 5.83 -12.20
N VAL A 542 1.51 5.73 -11.87
CA VAL A 542 0.56 4.83 -12.53
C VAL A 542 -0.48 5.62 -13.34
N GLY A 543 -1.04 5.00 -14.38
CA GLY A 543 -2.00 5.62 -15.28
C GLY A 543 -1.39 6.17 -16.57
N SER A 544 -2.23 6.32 -17.59
CA SER A 544 -1.86 6.93 -18.89
C SER A 544 -2.28 8.40 -18.92
N ASP A 545 -3.58 8.64 -19.09
CA ASP A 545 -4.16 9.98 -19.23
C ASP A 545 -4.38 10.60 -17.84
N ARG A 546 -4.89 9.80 -16.91
CA ARG A 546 -5.06 10.14 -15.50
C ARG A 546 -3.90 9.56 -14.69
N LYS A 547 -2.82 10.32 -14.57
CA LYS A 547 -1.61 9.89 -13.85
C LYS A 547 -1.74 10.13 -12.35
N ALA A 548 -1.37 9.13 -11.56
CA ALA A 548 -1.33 9.21 -10.10
C ALA A 548 0.01 8.72 -9.54
N LEU A 549 0.62 9.52 -8.68
CA LEU A 549 1.87 9.20 -8.00
C LEU A 549 1.59 8.44 -6.70
N MET A 550 2.20 7.27 -6.55
CA MET A 550 2.12 6.45 -5.34
C MET A 550 3.07 6.98 -4.27
N VAL A 551 2.72 8.13 -3.69
CA VAL A 551 3.60 8.90 -2.79
C VAL A 551 3.95 8.19 -1.49
N ASP A 552 3.21 7.16 -1.09
CA ASP A 552 3.53 6.36 0.09
C ASP A 552 4.58 5.28 -0.21
N VAL A 553 4.68 4.86 -1.48
CA VAL A 553 5.53 3.76 -1.92
C VAL A 553 6.88 4.29 -2.37
N THR A 554 7.93 4.00 -1.60
CA THR A 554 9.30 4.33 -1.99
C THR A 554 10.09 3.09 -2.37
N ILE A 555 10.80 3.18 -3.48
CA ILE A 555 11.76 2.17 -3.95
C ILE A 555 13.14 2.81 -3.81
N GLN A 556 13.82 2.47 -2.72
CA GLN A 556 15.06 3.14 -2.32
C GLN A 556 16.28 2.26 -2.50
N PHE A 557 17.36 2.89 -2.95
CA PHE A 557 18.66 2.27 -3.11
C PHE A 557 19.76 3.14 -2.49
N LYS A 558 20.87 2.48 -2.13
CA LYS A 558 22.11 3.11 -1.68
C LYS A 558 23.32 2.50 -2.36
N SER A 559 24.44 3.22 -2.30
CA SER A 559 25.70 2.75 -2.87
C SER A 559 26.10 1.43 -2.23
N ALA A 560 26.48 0.48 -3.08
CA ALA A 560 26.87 -0.87 -2.69
C ALA A 560 28.34 -1.16 -2.97
N SER A 561 29.14 -0.14 -3.28
CA SER A 561 30.57 -0.28 -3.61
C SER A 561 31.38 -0.95 -2.50
N GLU A 562 30.97 -0.78 -1.24
CA GLU A 562 31.63 -1.36 -0.07
C GLU A 562 30.98 -2.67 0.42
N LEU A 563 29.84 -3.05 -0.16
CA LEU A 563 29.10 -4.24 0.26
C LEU A 563 29.59 -5.47 -0.51
N PRO A 564 30.05 -6.52 0.17
CA PRO A 564 30.52 -7.72 -0.50
C PRO A 564 29.38 -8.43 -1.22
N LEU A 565 29.67 -8.98 -2.40
CA LEU A 565 28.79 -9.92 -3.10
C LEU A 565 28.70 -11.21 -2.28
N ASP A 566 27.51 -11.78 -2.24
CA ASP A 566 27.32 -13.15 -1.75
C ASP A 566 27.71 -14.11 -2.89
N ASP A 567 28.76 -14.91 -2.68
CA ASP A 567 29.31 -15.86 -3.65
C ASP A 567 28.54 -17.20 -3.67
N GLY A 568 27.43 -17.29 -2.94
CA GLY A 568 26.56 -18.47 -2.95
C GLY A 568 27.13 -19.64 -2.17
N GLY A 569 28.06 -19.39 -1.24
CA GLY A 569 28.49 -20.39 -0.26
C GLY A 569 27.26 -21.03 0.38
N SER A 570 27.13 -22.35 0.20
CA SER A 570 25.97 -23.19 0.48
C SER A 570 25.65 -23.32 1.98
N GLY A 571 25.49 -22.21 2.68
CA GLY A 571 24.61 -22.17 3.84
C GLY A 571 23.19 -22.18 3.31
N ASN A 572 22.61 -23.38 3.13
CA ASN A 572 21.17 -23.53 3.28
C ASN A 572 20.86 -23.09 4.70
N ILE A 573 20.63 -21.79 4.88
CA ILE A 573 19.76 -21.35 5.96
C ILE A 573 18.39 -21.76 5.44
N ASP A 574 17.93 -22.93 5.87
CA ASP A 574 16.53 -23.28 5.67
C ASP A 574 15.74 -22.14 6.34
N PRO A 575 14.88 -21.40 5.61
CA PRO A 575 14.06 -20.35 6.21
C PRO A 575 13.13 -20.88 7.32
N TYR A 576 13.09 -22.20 7.51
CA TYR A 576 12.39 -22.89 8.60
C TYR A 576 13.30 -23.43 9.72
N ASP A 577 14.63 -23.26 9.67
CA ASP A 577 15.58 -23.65 10.75
C ASP A 577 15.78 -22.53 11.80
N HIS A 578 14.79 -21.65 11.94
CA HIS A 578 14.54 -21.12 13.28
C HIS A 578 13.95 -22.26 14.10
N GLU A 579 14.83 -23.12 14.63
CA GLU A 579 14.51 -23.96 15.77
C GLU A 579 13.70 -23.13 16.78
N GLU A 580 12.71 -23.79 17.38
CA GLU A 580 11.77 -23.41 18.43
C GLU A 580 12.39 -22.76 19.70
N SER A 581 13.60 -22.22 19.63
CA SER A 581 14.40 -21.75 20.75
C SER A 581 14.14 -20.30 21.18
N ASP A 582 13.27 -19.54 20.49
CA ASP A 582 12.84 -18.22 20.97
C ASP A 582 11.38 -17.87 20.62
N SER A 583 10.53 -18.89 20.44
CA SER A 583 9.12 -18.67 20.76
C SER A 583 9.00 -18.61 22.27
N ARG A 584 9.00 -17.41 22.85
CA ARG A 584 8.30 -17.21 24.12
C ARG A 584 6.89 -17.73 23.89
N GLU A 585 6.63 -18.95 24.35
CA GLU A 585 5.30 -19.51 24.40
C GLU A 585 4.53 -18.66 25.42
N TYR A 586 3.82 -17.66 24.92
CA TYR A 586 2.85 -16.93 25.72
C TYR A 586 1.65 -17.85 25.89
N LEU A 587 1.77 -18.78 26.84
CA LEU A 587 0.60 -19.44 27.41
C LEU A 587 -0.22 -18.36 28.11
N VAL A 588 -1.53 -18.37 27.88
CA VAL A 588 -2.45 -17.53 28.64
C VAL A 588 -2.40 -18.01 30.10
N SER A 589 -1.61 -17.33 30.94
CA SER A 589 -1.47 -17.61 32.38
C SER A 589 -2.73 -17.18 33.13
N ARG A 590 -2.93 -17.79 34.31
CA ARG A 590 -4.12 -17.64 35.14
C ARG A 590 -3.73 -16.88 36.40
N ASP A 591 -3.50 -15.58 36.30
CA ASP A 591 -3.31 -14.70 37.46
C ASP A 591 -4.23 -13.48 37.29
N GLU A 592 -5.19 -13.34 38.22
CA GLU A 592 -6.27 -12.34 38.20
C GLU A 592 -5.88 -11.00 38.86
N ASP A 593 -4.60 -10.73 39.18
CA ASP A 593 -4.20 -9.54 39.95
C ASP A 593 -2.90 -8.85 39.48
N GLU A 594 -2.46 -9.02 38.22
CA GLU A 594 -1.37 -8.21 37.66
C GLU A 594 -1.90 -7.01 36.86
N GLU A 595 -1.64 -5.82 37.41
CA GLU A 595 -1.84 -4.52 36.78
C GLU A 595 -1.20 -4.51 35.38
N TYR A 596 -2.05 -4.30 34.38
CA TYR A 596 -1.85 -4.54 32.96
C TYR A 596 -0.67 -3.72 32.39
N MET A 597 0.45 -4.37 32.05
CA MET A 597 1.46 -3.80 31.15
C MET A 597 1.06 -4.10 29.70
N ASP A 598 0.51 -3.08 29.05
CA ASP A 598 0.08 -3.06 27.66
C ASP A 598 1.27 -3.29 26.70
N PRO A 599 1.13 -3.97 25.54
CA PRO A 599 2.26 -4.33 24.68
C PRO A 599 2.85 -3.17 23.85
N ILE A 600 2.42 -1.93 24.07
CA ILE A 600 2.89 -0.75 23.33
C ILE A 600 4.24 -0.22 23.86
N ASN A 601 4.69 -0.66 25.05
CA ASN A 601 5.85 -0.08 25.73
C ASN A 601 7.23 -0.69 25.41
N TRP A 602 7.38 -1.46 24.32
CA TRP A 602 8.65 -2.13 23.97
C TRP A 602 9.80 -1.18 23.55
N ARG A 603 9.64 0.15 23.69
CA ARG A 603 10.67 1.14 23.28
C ARG A 603 11.28 1.96 24.42
N ASP A 604 10.75 1.93 25.64
CA ASP A 604 11.14 2.91 26.68
C ASP A 604 12.26 2.45 27.64
N GLU A 605 12.75 1.21 27.57
CA GLU A 605 13.85 0.77 28.47
C GLU A 605 15.27 1.16 28.01
N ARG A 606 15.43 2.01 26.97
CA ARG A 606 16.76 2.38 26.45
C ARG A 606 17.32 3.74 26.87
N ASP A 607 16.51 4.63 27.44
CA ASP A 607 16.93 6.02 27.65
C ASP A 607 17.30 6.38 29.11
N GLU A 608 17.29 5.43 30.05
CA GLU A 608 17.65 5.70 31.46
C GLU A 608 19.12 5.41 31.83
N ASN A 609 19.93 4.82 30.96
CA ASN A 609 21.31 4.43 31.31
C ASN A 609 22.43 5.43 30.94
N ASP A 610 22.12 6.57 30.30
CA ASP A 610 23.15 7.56 29.89
C ASP A 610 23.13 8.88 30.70
N ARG A 611 22.48 8.91 31.87
CA ARG A 611 22.52 10.05 32.79
C ARG A 611 23.11 9.69 34.15
N ASN A 612 24.37 9.28 34.17
CA ASN A 612 25.22 9.42 35.34
C ASN A 612 26.68 9.32 34.92
N GLU A 613 27.31 10.48 34.67
CA GLU A 613 28.71 10.77 34.99
C GLU A 613 29.09 12.13 34.37
N ASN A 614 29.09 13.17 35.20
CA ASN A 614 30.19 14.15 35.32
C ASN A 614 29.72 15.38 36.11
N VAL A 615 29.92 15.28 37.42
CA VAL A 615 30.15 16.45 38.28
C VAL A 615 31.61 16.84 38.10
N ASN A 616 31.87 18.07 37.66
CA ASN A 616 33.05 18.80 38.13
C ASN A 616 32.85 20.31 38.00
N GLU A 617 33.24 20.94 39.10
CA GLU A 617 33.24 22.36 39.43
C GLU A 617 34.19 23.16 38.54
N SER A 618 33.82 24.40 38.22
CA SER A 618 34.74 25.54 38.36
C SER A 618 33.95 26.85 38.30
N GLU A 619 34.01 27.58 39.40
CA GLU A 619 33.67 28.98 39.58
C GLU A 619 34.55 29.87 38.65
N ASP A 620 33.99 30.97 38.14
CA ASP A 620 34.49 32.33 38.40
C ASP A 620 33.80 33.40 37.53
N GLU A 621 33.07 34.26 38.24
CA GLU A 621 33.10 35.73 38.25
C GLU A 621 32.98 36.64 37.00
N ASN A 622 32.21 37.72 37.25
CA ASN A 622 32.24 39.07 36.66
C ASN A 622 31.60 39.23 35.26
N GLY A 623 30.68 40.15 35.00
CA GLY A 623 30.16 41.26 35.76
C GLY A 623 29.63 42.34 34.79
N ASN A 624 28.51 42.93 35.17
CA ASN A 624 28.06 44.29 34.83
C ASN A 624 27.50 44.66 33.44
N SER A 625 26.27 45.18 33.51
CA SER A 625 25.90 46.58 33.19
C SER A 625 24.86 46.79 32.08
N THR A 626 23.70 47.30 32.52
CA THR A 626 22.84 48.36 31.93
C THR A 626 22.20 48.12 30.55
N GLY A 627 20.93 48.47 30.28
CA GLY A 627 19.97 49.30 31.00
C GLY A 627 19.22 50.21 30.03
N ASN A 628 17.90 50.02 29.96
CA ASN A 628 16.82 51.00 29.71
C ASN A 628 16.75 51.91 28.45
N ASN A 629 15.57 51.78 27.82
CA ASN A 629 14.57 52.81 27.48
C ASN A 629 14.63 53.63 26.18
N HIS A 630 13.40 53.76 25.64
CA HIS A 630 12.83 54.87 24.84
C HIS A 630 13.38 55.07 23.41
N GLU A 631 12.64 55.56 22.43
CA GLU A 631 11.22 55.76 22.13
C GLU A 631 11.20 56.15 20.63
N THR A 632 10.12 55.81 19.94
CA THR A 632 9.55 56.39 18.70
C THR A 632 10.29 57.51 17.94
N TYR A 633 10.36 57.38 16.60
CA TYR A 633 10.03 58.50 15.70
C TYR A 633 9.35 57.99 14.41
N GLN A 634 8.16 58.54 14.17
CA GLN A 634 7.41 58.53 12.91
C GLN A 634 8.08 59.45 11.87
N SER A 635 7.86 59.18 10.59
CA SER A 635 7.53 60.24 9.62
C SER A 635 6.87 59.64 8.37
N ASP A 636 5.56 59.83 8.25
CA ASP A 636 4.84 59.91 6.99
C ASP A 636 4.88 61.36 6.47
N GLY A 637 4.66 61.51 5.15
CA GLY A 637 4.26 62.75 4.47
C GLY A 637 5.34 63.24 3.49
N ASP A 638 5.22 63.02 2.17
CA ASP A 638 4.23 63.50 1.17
C ASP A 638 4.75 64.71 0.37
N ASP A 639 4.33 64.71 -0.91
CA ASP A 639 4.32 65.76 -1.93
C ASP A 639 5.60 66.07 -2.75
N ASN A 640 5.69 65.46 -3.94
CA ASN A 640 5.39 66.12 -5.23
C ASN A 640 5.37 65.15 -6.42
#